data_AF-A0A7C3DWA4-F1
#
_entry.id   AF-A0A7C3DWA4-F1
#
_cell.length_a   1.000
_cell.length_b   1.000
_cell.length_c   1.000
_cell.angle_alpha   90.00
_cell.angle_beta   90.00
_cell.angle_gamma   90.00
#
_symmetry.space_group_name_H-M   'P 1'
#
loop_
_entity.id
_entity.type
_entity.pdbx_description
1 polymer ?
#
loop_
_entity_poly.entity_id
_entity_poly.type
_entity_poly.pdbx_seq_one_letter_code
_entity_poly.pdbx_strand_id
1 'polypeptide(L)'
;MTRLTACRRQPSVELFHAVHPERECEEIALRLLQARRGGLAWREMGVIVRAAGAYAPVLERVFARLGIPSRFYFGTPLAATAPYRFLRDWVLAAISGWELRQTMAALRSSAREGEAETAAALLERLVMEALPGEGLGRMAAIATALAHPGAERLARALADWEPHASWTAGQAPPAEWARRLAALPLAPPPDPALAPGPGAVRIARTDAAAIRLISSALQACARLMDEAPLTLEAFWAQAGPSLASATVRPPDGRRDAVHVMDVYEARQWELAAVFVCGLNEGQFPGRPRTSALLGDGLRLRLRQQGFPLLLDADREMEEDFLFRVATTRATRSLTLSCSLHDAGGAPLLPSFILDELGLSPASARPLLIQPARPVAPARRANLQAPEILDAIRAAHRPFRPTWIEDYLQCPFRFFARWTLRLRENPAPPEQRLTPALIGGVMHQAIHQWHSQGGRLAAILARCWRKALAEHRVPPTWRNEINWLLLERSARFYEAKGGAEPGWSVSTELELTVQSGDFQFKGRADRVDRHQDGRARVLEFKFVGSTGLKKRKDRLESGLLIQAPLYALALEQSRFTPVGYSIVALRGDTQAVSIDHPDEVRAGMDRAAVLAANAAFQITQGDIRVMPADEELCRHCPFQDACRKRQDSATPEIAARGVDLP
;
A
#
# COMPACT_ATOMS: atom_id res chain seq x y z
N MET A 1 63.48 -20.72 15.78
CA MET A 1 61.99 -20.69 15.74
C MET A 1 61.44 -20.22 17.10
N THR A 2 61.74 -18.98 17.52
CA THR A 2 61.43 -18.52 18.89
C THR A 2 61.17 -17.01 18.96
N ARG A 3 60.49 -16.43 17.96
CA ARG A 3 60.18 -14.98 17.91
C ARG A 3 58.77 -14.62 17.42
N LEU A 4 57.80 -15.54 17.48
CA LEU A 4 56.38 -15.25 17.19
C LEU A 4 55.40 -15.84 18.22
N THR A 5 55.83 -16.01 19.47
CA THR A 5 54.89 -16.13 20.62
C THR A 5 54.38 -14.73 20.98
N ALA A 6 53.80 -14.03 20.01
CA ALA A 6 53.11 -12.77 20.25
C ALA A 6 51.74 -13.09 20.85
N CYS A 7 51.64 -12.89 22.16
CA CYS A 7 50.45 -12.80 23.01
C CYS A 7 49.12 -12.69 22.24
N ARG A 8 48.49 -13.82 21.89
CA ARG A 8 47.07 -13.81 21.51
C ARG A 8 46.31 -13.45 22.78
N ARG A 9 45.76 -12.23 22.83
CA ARG A 9 44.87 -11.81 23.92
C ARG A 9 43.74 -12.85 24.02
N GLN A 10 43.45 -13.30 25.24
CA GLN A 10 42.36 -14.23 25.52
C GLN A 10 41.17 -13.44 26.06
N PRO A 11 40.27 -12.92 25.19
CA PRO A 11 39.07 -12.26 25.67
C PRO A 11 38.15 -13.26 26.39
N SER A 12 37.32 -12.77 27.30
CA SER A 12 36.22 -13.59 27.81
C SER A 12 35.23 -13.86 26.67
N VAL A 13 34.89 -15.12 26.44
CA VAL A 13 33.98 -15.52 25.35
C VAL A 13 32.65 -15.96 25.93
N GLU A 14 31.56 -15.38 25.41
CA GLU A 14 30.19 -15.74 25.77
C GLU A 14 29.37 -16.06 24.53
N LEU A 15 28.39 -16.95 24.67
CA LEU A 15 27.43 -17.31 23.64
C LEU A 15 26.01 -17.06 24.16
N PHE A 16 25.13 -16.53 23.33
CA PHE A 16 23.69 -16.51 23.62
C PHE A 16 22.83 -16.81 22.39
N HIS A 17 21.64 -17.36 22.62
CA HIS A 17 20.63 -17.61 21.60
C HIS A 17 19.47 -16.62 21.73
N ALA A 18 18.97 -16.17 20.59
CA ALA A 18 17.76 -15.35 20.50
C ALA A 18 16.67 -16.09 19.73
N VAL A 19 15.40 -15.73 20.00
CA VAL A 19 14.27 -16.34 19.29
C VAL A 19 14.27 -15.95 17.82
N HIS A 20 14.57 -14.69 17.50
CA HIS A 20 14.63 -14.13 16.14
C HIS A 20 15.63 -12.95 16.08
N PRO A 21 16.04 -12.47 14.88
CA PRO A 21 17.13 -11.49 14.73
C PRO A 21 16.92 -10.17 15.47
N GLU A 22 15.66 -9.71 15.60
CA GLU A 22 15.36 -8.52 16.40
C GLU A 22 15.62 -8.69 17.89
N ARG A 23 15.29 -9.85 18.50
CA ARG A 23 15.67 -10.14 19.90
C ARG A 23 17.18 -10.26 20.07
N GLU A 24 17.88 -10.78 19.07
CA GLU A 24 19.34 -10.84 19.08
C GLU A 24 19.95 -9.43 19.13
N CYS A 25 19.47 -8.54 18.27
CA CYS A 25 19.91 -7.14 18.22
C CYS A 25 19.57 -6.38 19.52
N GLU A 26 18.42 -6.66 20.14
CA GLU A 26 18.03 -6.10 21.43
C GLU A 26 18.96 -6.54 22.57
N GLU A 27 19.30 -7.83 22.64
CA GLU A 27 20.24 -8.33 23.65
C GLU A 27 21.65 -7.76 23.44
N ILE A 28 22.11 -7.63 22.18
CA ILE A 28 23.38 -6.94 21.87
C ILE A 28 23.34 -5.49 22.38
N ALA A 29 22.25 -4.78 22.13
CA ALA A 29 22.09 -3.41 22.60
C ALA A 29 22.11 -3.30 24.12
N LEU A 30 21.45 -4.22 24.83
CA LEU A 30 21.48 -4.31 26.28
C LEU A 30 22.91 -4.53 26.81
N ARG A 31 23.65 -5.45 26.20
CA ARG A 31 25.05 -5.73 26.59
C ARG A 31 25.98 -4.56 26.29
N LEU A 32 25.78 -3.86 25.18
CA LEU A 32 26.51 -2.61 24.88
C LEU A 32 26.26 -1.54 25.95
N LEU A 33 25.01 -1.36 26.40
CA LEU A 33 24.67 -0.43 27.48
C LEU A 33 25.29 -0.85 28.82
N GLN A 34 25.34 -2.15 29.12
CA GLN A 34 26.00 -2.69 30.31
C GLN A 34 27.52 -2.45 30.26
N ALA A 35 28.16 -2.74 29.13
CA ALA A 35 29.57 -2.47 28.89
C ALA A 35 29.90 -0.97 29.04
N ARG A 36 29.02 -0.09 28.55
CA ARG A 36 29.13 1.36 28.73
C ARG A 36 29.05 1.77 30.20
N ARG A 37 28.11 1.20 30.96
CA ARG A 37 28.00 1.42 32.42
C ARG A 37 29.23 0.90 33.17
N GLY A 38 29.85 -0.16 32.67
CA GLY A 38 31.13 -0.70 33.14
C GLY A 38 32.37 0.12 32.76
N GLY A 39 32.20 1.28 32.10
CA GLY A 39 33.28 2.24 31.83
C GLY A 39 33.89 2.20 30.43
N LEU A 40 33.44 1.31 29.54
CA LEU A 40 33.93 1.29 28.15
C LEU A 40 33.42 2.48 27.33
N ALA A 41 34.26 3.05 26.49
CA ALA A 41 33.86 4.04 25.49
C ALA A 41 33.12 3.40 24.32
N TRP A 42 32.23 4.13 23.66
CA TRP A 42 31.48 3.60 22.51
C TRP A 42 32.42 3.19 21.38
N ARG A 43 33.48 3.98 21.15
CA ARG A 43 34.54 3.67 20.16
C ARG A 43 35.36 2.42 20.45
N GLU A 44 35.28 1.87 21.66
CA GLU A 44 35.99 0.63 22.03
C GLU A 44 35.12 -0.61 21.82
N MET A 45 33.91 -0.45 21.27
CA MET A 45 32.93 -1.53 21.09
C MET A 45 32.52 -1.65 19.62
N GLY A 46 32.33 -2.88 19.15
CA GLY A 46 31.89 -3.12 17.78
C GLY A 46 31.02 -4.35 17.60
N VAL A 47 30.20 -4.33 16.55
CA VAL A 47 29.34 -5.43 16.13
C VAL A 47 29.75 -5.84 14.73
N ILE A 48 30.12 -7.11 14.57
CA ILE A 48 30.52 -7.72 13.31
C ILE A 48 29.36 -8.60 12.83
N VAL A 49 28.98 -8.39 11.58
CA VAL A 49 28.02 -9.24 10.85
C VAL A 49 28.71 -9.83 9.62
N ARG A 50 28.26 -10.98 9.13
CA ARG A 50 28.78 -11.49 7.85
C ARG A 50 28.36 -10.63 6.66
N ALA A 51 27.12 -10.15 6.67
CA ALA A 51 26.56 -9.31 5.63
C ALA A 51 25.55 -8.32 6.23
N ALA A 52 25.46 -7.14 5.62
CA ALA A 52 24.61 -6.05 6.13
C ALA A 52 23.11 -6.40 6.14
N GLY A 53 22.63 -7.16 5.14
CA GLY A 53 21.21 -7.23 4.79
C GLY A 53 20.25 -7.61 5.92
N ALA A 54 20.57 -8.65 6.69
CA ALA A 54 19.67 -9.17 7.72
C ALA A 54 19.73 -8.37 9.04
N TYR A 55 20.92 -7.93 9.44
CA TYR A 55 21.15 -7.37 10.78
C TYR A 55 21.31 -5.85 10.79
N ALA A 56 21.93 -5.23 9.78
CA ALA A 56 22.24 -3.80 9.83
C ALA A 56 20.99 -2.91 10.00
N PRO A 57 19.88 -3.11 9.24
CA PRO A 57 18.67 -2.31 9.44
C PRO A 57 18.02 -2.52 10.81
N VAL A 58 18.15 -3.72 11.38
CA VAL A 58 17.57 -4.06 12.69
C VAL A 58 18.39 -3.42 13.80
N LEU A 59 19.71 -3.58 13.77
CA LEU A 59 20.65 -2.91 14.68
C LEU A 59 20.48 -1.40 14.64
N GLU A 60 20.33 -0.81 13.45
CA GLU A 60 20.12 0.63 13.29
C GLU A 60 18.85 1.10 14.01
N ARG A 61 17.73 0.38 13.84
CA ARG A 61 16.47 0.70 14.54
C ARG A 61 16.59 0.53 16.05
N VAL A 62 17.16 -0.59 16.52
CA VAL A 62 17.31 -0.88 17.95
C VAL A 62 18.23 0.14 18.62
N PHE A 63 19.37 0.46 18.00
CA PHE A 63 20.32 1.44 18.53
C PHE A 63 19.74 2.85 18.54
N ALA A 64 19.03 3.25 17.48
CA ALA A 64 18.33 4.54 17.46
C ALA A 64 17.26 4.62 18.57
N ARG A 65 16.48 3.56 18.76
CA ARG A 65 15.44 3.46 19.80
C ARG A 65 16.00 3.54 21.22
N LEU A 66 17.22 3.03 21.44
CA LEU A 66 17.91 3.03 22.74
C LEU A 66 18.94 4.15 22.89
N GLY A 67 19.05 5.06 21.92
CA GLY A 67 20.00 6.18 21.97
C GLY A 67 21.48 5.79 21.89
N ILE A 68 21.81 4.61 21.36
CA ILE A 68 23.19 4.13 21.21
C ILE A 68 23.84 4.79 19.99
N PRO A 69 24.90 5.62 20.17
CA PRO A 69 25.60 6.21 19.04
C PRO A 69 26.35 5.12 18.29
N SER A 70 26.05 4.94 17.01
CA SER A 70 26.60 3.86 16.19
C SER A 70 26.98 4.34 14.80
N ARG A 71 28.12 3.85 14.29
CA ARG A 71 28.63 4.09 12.94
C ARG A 71 28.56 2.78 12.15
N PHE A 72 27.85 2.82 11.03
CA PHE A 72 27.71 1.69 10.10
C PHE A 72 28.70 1.87 8.96
N TYR A 73 29.56 0.88 8.74
CA TYR A 73 30.59 0.90 7.67
C TYR A 73 30.08 0.32 6.34
N PHE A 74 28.80 -0.07 6.30
CA PHE A 74 28.14 -0.48 5.06
C PHE A 74 27.88 0.73 4.17
N GLY A 75 27.99 0.53 2.88
CA GLY A 75 27.53 1.52 1.93
C GLY A 75 26.06 1.30 1.56
N THR A 76 25.38 2.40 1.24
CA THR A 76 23.99 2.40 0.81
C THR A 76 23.95 2.38 -0.72
N PRO A 77 23.26 1.43 -1.37
CA PRO A 77 23.06 1.48 -2.82
C PRO A 77 22.46 2.82 -3.22
N LEU A 78 22.98 3.43 -4.27
CA LEU A 78 22.53 4.74 -4.74
C LEU A 78 21.04 4.68 -5.10
N ALA A 79 20.55 3.54 -5.59
CA ALA A 79 19.13 3.24 -5.80
C ALA A 79 18.22 3.47 -4.57
N ALA A 80 18.75 3.28 -3.36
CA ALA A 80 18.03 3.48 -2.11
C ALA A 80 18.06 4.94 -1.62
N THR A 81 18.81 5.82 -2.28
CA THR A 81 18.88 7.24 -1.94
C THR A 81 17.78 8.03 -2.64
N ALA A 82 17.30 9.06 -1.97
CA ALA A 82 16.20 9.85 -2.49
C ALA A 82 16.60 10.70 -3.72
N PRO A 83 17.81 11.31 -3.80
CA PRO A 83 18.28 12.00 -5.00
C PRO A 83 18.31 11.14 -6.27
N TYR A 84 18.73 9.87 -6.15
CA TYR A 84 18.71 8.97 -7.30
C TYR A 84 17.29 8.58 -7.70
N ARG A 85 16.39 8.31 -6.73
CA ARG A 85 14.98 8.03 -7.06
C ARG A 85 14.37 9.17 -7.84
N PHE A 86 14.61 10.41 -7.41
CA PHE A 86 14.20 11.59 -8.17
C PHE A 86 14.79 11.62 -9.58
N LEU A 87 16.11 11.47 -9.73
CA LEU A 87 16.76 11.43 -11.05
C LEU A 87 16.13 10.37 -11.96
N ARG A 88 15.99 9.14 -11.45
CA ARG A 88 15.38 8.02 -12.17
C ARG A 88 13.95 8.35 -12.58
N ASP A 89 13.12 8.77 -11.64
CA ASP A 89 11.70 9.01 -11.90
C ASP A 89 11.51 10.18 -12.88
N TRP A 90 12.36 11.21 -12.80
CA TRP A 90 12.40 12.34 -13.73
C TRP A 90 12.81 11.89 -15.14
N VAL A 91 13.89 11.10 -15.27
CA VAL A 91 14.34 10.58 -16.58
C VAL A 91 13.27 9.68 -17.20
N LEU A 92 12.65 8.80 -16.42
CA LEU A 92 11.55 7.96 -16.90
C LEU A 92 10.33 8.80 -17.29
N ALA A 93 10.00 9.86 -16.55
CA ALA A 93 8.93 10.79 -16.92
C ALA A 93 9.23 11.47 -18.26
N ALA A 94 10.45 11.99 -18.43
CA ALA A 94 10.87 12.59 -19.70
C ALA A 94 10.80 11.59 -20.86
N ILE A 95 11.39 10.38 -20.73
CA ILE A 95 11.38 9.34 -21.78
C ILE A 95 9.94 8.96 -22.15
N SER A 96 9.01 8.94 -21.18
CA SER A 96 7.60 8.64 -21.43
C SER A 96 6.79 9.76 -22.11
N GLY A 97 7.42 10.88 -22.49
CA GLY A 97 6.69 12.05 -22.99
C GLY A 97 5.91 12.79 -21.89
N TRP A 98 6.35 12.67 -20.64
CA TRP A 98 5.68 13.22 -19.45
C TRP A 98 4.30 12.61 -19.21
N GLU A 99 4.19 11.27 -19.31
CA GLU A 99 2.98 10.56 -18.89
C GLU A 99 2.63 10.92 -17.44
N LEU A 100 1.35 11.19 -17.18
CA LEU A 100 0.91 11.83 -15.93
C LEU A 100 1.28 11.00 -14.68
N ARG A 101 1.13 9.67 -14.71
CA ARG A 101 1.46 8.79 -13.57
C ARG A 101 2.97 8.77 -13.33
N GLN A 102 3.78 8.64 -14.38
CA GLN A 102 5.23 8.66 -14.28
C GLN A 102 5.77 10.03 -13.81
N THR A 103 5.19 11.12 -14.31
CA THR A 103 5.51 12.50 -13.90
C THR A 103 5.16 12.74 -12.43
N MET A 104 4.04 12.19 -11.95
CA MET A 104 3.66 12.24 -10.53
C MET A 104 4.70 11.56 -9.63
N ALA A 105 5.28 10.44 -10.06
CA ALA A 105 6.35 9.77 -9.30
C ALA A 105 7.57 10.70 -9.12
N ALA A 106 7.97 11.43 -10.18
CA ALA A 106 9.06 12.41 -10.11
C ALA A 106 8.73 13.56 -9.14
N LEU A 107 7.51 14.12 -9.21
CA LEU A 107 7.08 15.18 -8.29
C LEU A 107 7.07 14.72 -6.84
N ARG A 108 6.55 13.53 -6.56
CA ARG A 108 6.56 12.94 -5.21
C ARG A 108 7.99 12.76 -4.69
N SER A 109 8.90 12.33 -5.56
CA SER A 109 10.33 12.24 -5.25
C SER A 109 10.97 13.62 -5.02
N SER A 110 10.38 14.73 -5.47
CA SER A 110 10.88 16.11 -5.23
C SER A 110 10.29 16.79 -3.98
N ALA A 111 9.07 16.41 -3.58
CA ALA A 111 8.29 17.04 -2.52
C ALA A 111 8.22 16.17 -1.26
N ARG A 112 9.32 16.13 -0.51
CA ARG A 112 9.55 15.15 0.57
C ARG A 112 9.23 15.63 1.98
N GLU A 113 8.88 16.91 2.14
CA GLU A 113 8.77 17.53 3.46
C GLU A 113 7.64 18.57 3.51
N GLY A 114 7.00 18.67 4.68
CA GLY A 114 6.05 19.71 5.01
C GLY A 114 4.81 19.74 4.11
N GLU A 115 4.33 20.95 3.81
CA GLU A 115 3.12 21.17 3.02
C GLU A 115 3.21 20.63 1.58
N ALA A 116 4.42 20.50 1.04
CA ALA A 116 4.64 20.00 -0.31
C ALA A 116 4.37 18.49 -0.41
N GLU A 117 4.69 17.72 0.64
CA GLU A 117 4.38 16.28 0.70
C GLU A 117 2.86 16.05 0.72
N THR A 118 2.14 16.80 1.56
CA THR A 118 0.67 16.77 1.61
C THR A 118 0.05 17.18 0.28
N ALA A 119 0.57 18.25 -0.34
CA ALA A 119 0.12 18.69 -1.66
C ALA A 119 0.37 17.61 -2.72
N ALA A 120 1.51 16.91 -2.68
CA ALA A 120 1.82 15.84 -3.62
C ALA A 120 0.84 14.67 -3.47
N ALA A 121 0.48 14.28 -2.24
CA ALA A 121 -0.51 13.23 -1.99
C ALA A 121 -1.92 13.61 -2.50
N LEU A 122 -2.34 14.86 -2.30
CA LEU A 122 -3.62 15.37 -2.82
C LEU A 122 -3.59 15.47 -4.36
N LEU A 123 -2.48 15.91 -4.94
CA LEU A 123 -2.28 15.99 -6.38
C LEU A 123 -2.32 14.60 -7.02
N GLU A 124 -1.70 13.60 -6.39
CA GLU A 124 -1.70 12.21 -6.87
C GLU A 124 -3.12 11.69 -7.11
N ARG A 125 -4.06 12.03 -6.22
CA ARG A 125 -5.48 11.70 -6.40
C ARG A 125 -6.08 12.38 -7.63
N LEU A 126 -5.87 13.69 -7.80
CA LEU A 126 -6.38 14.43 -8.97
C LEU A 126 -5.78 13.91 -10.28
N VAL A 127 -4.49 13.56 -10.26
CA VAL A 127 -3.81 12.93 -11.37
C VAL A 127 -4.44 11.57 -11.69
N MET A 128 -4.68 10.74 -10.67
CA MET A 128 -5.34 9.45 -10.83
C MET A 128 -6.76 9.55 -11.40
N GLU A 129 -7.52 10.60 -11.07
CA GLU A 129 -8.82 10.91 -11.71
C GLU A 129 -8.61 11.39 -13.16
N ALA A 130 -7.54 12.15 -13.41
CA ALA A 130 -7.24 12.72 -14.70
C ALA A 130 -6.65 11.75 -15.73
N LEU A 131 -6.11 10.59 -15.31
CA LEU A 131 -5.57 9.58 -16.22
C LEU A 131 -6.62 9.09 -17.24
N PRO A 132 -6.20 8.59 -18.42
CA PRO A 132 -4.85 8.69 -18.97
C PRO A 132 -4.53 10.11 -19.48
N GLY A 133 -3.25 10.41 -19.64
CA GLY A 133 -2.78 11.66 -20.22
C GLY A 133 -1.27 11.82 -20.11
N GLU A 134 -0.74 12.80 -20.83
CA GLU A 134 0.67 13.14 -20.88
C GLU A 134 0.85 14.66 -21.01
N GLY A 135 2.10 15.12 -20.87
CA GLY A 135 2.52 16.51 -21.05
C GLY A 135 2.60 17.31 -19.74
N LEU A 136 3.70 18.06 -19.60
CA LEU A 136 3.94 18.94 -18.44
C LEU A 136 2.87 20.02 -18.29
N GLY A 137 2.40 20.64 -19.39
CA GLY A 137 1.33 21.64 -19.33
C GLY A 137 0.02 21.09 -18.73
N ARG A 138 -0.34 19.84 -19.02
CA ARG A 138 -1.51 19.19 -18.42
C ARG A 138 -1.27 18.89 -16.94
N MET A 139 -0.09 18.43 -16.59
CA MET A 139 0.30 18.21 -15.19
C MET A 139 0.26 19.51 -14.38
N ALA A 140 0.76 20.60 -14.95
CA ALA A 140 0.75 21.93 -14.35
C ALA A 140 -0.67 22.44 -14.14
N ALA A 141 -1.57 22.27 -15.11
CA ALA A 141 -2.97 22.64 -14.95
C ALA A 141 -3.66 21.90 -13.78
N ILE A 142 -3.37 20.61 -13.60
CA ILE A 142 -3.89 19.83 -12.47
C ILE A 142 -3.29 20.33 -11.14
N ALA A 143 -1.98 20.61 -11.12
CA ALA A 143 -1.30 21.14 -9.94
C ALA A 143 -1.82 22.52 -9.52
N THR A 144 -2.06 23.43 -10.47
CA THR A 144 -2.62 24.77 -10.19
C THR A 144 -4.08 24.72 -9.74
N ALA A 145 -4.85 23.72 -10.16
CA ALA A 145 -6.23 23.53 -9.69
C ALA A 145 -6.31 23.03 -8.23
N LEU A 146 -5.19 22.57 -7.64
CA LEU A 146 -5.16 22.11 -6.26
C LEU A 146 -5.16 23.30 -5.29
N ALA A 147 -6.25 23.46 -4.54
CA ALA A 147 -6.37 24.47 -3.49
C ALA A 147 -5.58 24.07 -2.23
N HIS A 148 -4.25 24.17 -2.28
CA HIS A 148 -3.36 23.89 -1.15
C HIS A 148 -2.09 24.76 -1.21
N PRO A 149 -1.59 25.34 -0.10
CA PRO A 149 -0.40 26.19 -0.11
C PRO A 149 0.85 25.53 -0.73
N GLY A 150 1.08 24.25 -0.42
CA GLY A 150 2.16 23.46 -1.02
C GLY A 150 2.08 23.23 -2.54
N ALA A 151 0.95 23.53 -3.20
CA ALA A 151 0.78 23.35 -4.64
C ALA A 151 1.68 24.29 -5.47
N GLU A 152 1.97 25.49 -4.97
CA GLU A 152 2.85 26.44 -5.66
C GLU A 152 4.27 25.90 -5.84
N ARG A 153 4.76 25.09 -4.89
CA ARG A 153 6.08 24.45 -5.00
C ARG A 153 6.09 23.39 -6.09
N LEU A 154 5.02 22.62 -6.21
CA LEU A 154 4.86 21.61 -7.27
C LEU A 154 4.74 22.28 -8.65
N ALA A 155 3.96 23.35 -8.74
CA ALA A 155 3.81 24.13 -9.97
C ALA A 155 5.14 24.76 -10.41
N ARG A 156 5.93 25.32 -9.48
CA ARG A 156 7.28 25.81 -9.77
C ARG A 156 8.21 24.71 -10.27
N ALA A 157 8.21 23.54 -9.63
CA ALA A 157 9.03 22.41 -10.09
C ALA A 157 8.68 22.00 -11.53
N LEU A 158 7.38 21.98 -11.89
CA LEU A 158 6.94 21.70 -13.27
C LEU A 158 7.39 22.79 -14.25
N ALA A 159 7.28 24.07 -13.86
CA ALA A 159 7.76 25.18 -14.67
C ALA A 159 9.27 25.12 -14.91
N ASP A 160 10.06 24.69 -13.92
CA ASP A 160 11.50 24.47 -14.03
C ASP A 160 11.84 23.31 -14.98
N TRP A 161 10.92 22.36 -15.19
CA TRP A 161 11.12 21.22 -16.10
C TRP A 161 10.72 21.52 -17.55
N GLU A 162 9.82 22.48 -17.78
CA GLU A 162 9.32 22.85 -19.12
C GLU A 162 10.46 23.14 -20.13
N PRO A 163 11.54 23.88 -19.78
CA PRO A 163 12.66 24.10 -20.69
C PRO A 163 13.38 22.81 -21.13
N HIS A 164 13.26 21.75 -20.32
CA HIS A 164 13.87 20.44 -20.57
C HIS A 164 12.97 19.49 -21.35
N ALA A 165 11.71 19.87 -21.64
CA ALA A 165 10.79 19.02 -22.41
C ALA A 165 11.36 18.63 -23.78
N SER A 166 12.16 19.52 -24.39
CA SER A 166 12.85 19.30 -25.67
C SER A 166 13.92 18.20 -25.63
N TRP A 167 14.41 17.80 -24.45
CA TRP A 167 15.44 16.76 -24.32
C TRP A 167 14.95 15.39 -24.78
N THR A 168 13.64 15.17 -24.74
CA THR A 168 12.98 13.90 -25.11
C THR A 168 13.10 13.59 -26.60
N ALA A 169 13.08 14.62 -27.46
CA ALA A 169 13.23 14.50 -28.91
C ALA A 169 14.65 14.73 -29.41
N GLY A 170 15.55 15.22 -28.54
CA GLY A 170 16.92 15.59 -28.90
C GLY A 170 17.91 14.42 -28.83
N GLN A 171 19.02 14.57 -29.55
CA GLN A 171 20.22 13.75 -29.38
C GLN A 171 21.36 14.63 -28.85
N ALA A 172 22.24 14.04 -28.05
CA ALA A 172 23.44 14.69 -27.57
C ALA A 172 24.54 13.64 -27.33
N PRO A 173 25.83 14.02 -27.38
CA PRO A 173 26.92 13.14 -26.96
C PRO A 173 26.75 12.70 -25.49
N PRO A 174 27.28 11.53 -25.08
CA PRO A 174 27.16 11.04 -23.71
C PRO A 174 27.64 12.03 -22.65
N ALA A 175 28.74 12.74 -22.90
CA ALA A 175 29.30 13.74 -21.98
C ALA A 175 28.33 14.90 -21.71
N GLU A 176 27.60 15.32 -22.74
CA GLU A 176 26.59 16.38 -22.64
C GLU A 176 25.36 15.90 -21.86
N TRP A 177 24.92 14.65 -22.07
CA TRP A 177 23.85 14.06 -21.24
C TRP A 177 24.23 13.96 -19.77
N ALA A 178 25.45 13.49 -19.48
CA ALA A 178 25.96 13.43 -18.12
C ALA A 178 25.96 14.81 -17.45
N ARG A 179 26.41 15.85 -18.17
CA ARG A 179 26.43 17.24 -17.68
C ARG A 179 25.02 17.77 -17.39
N ARG A 180 24.09 17.55 -18.33
CA ARG A 180 22.68 17.96 -18.21
C ARG A 180 21.98 17.33 -17.01
N LEU A 181 22.11 16.00 -16.85
CA LEU A 181 21.49 15.27 -15.75
C LEU A 181 22.12 15.62 -14.40
N ALA A 182 23.43 15.86 -14.35
CA ALA A 182 24.12 16.29 -13.13
C ALA A 182 23.75 17.71 -12.67
N ALA A 183 23.21 18.54 -13.57
CA ALA A 183 22.77 19.91 -13.27
C ALA A 183 21.34 19.98 -12.72
N LEU A 184 20.60 18.87 -12.71
CA LEU A 184 19.24 18.83 -12.16
C LEU A 184 19.25 19.11 -10.64
N PRO A 185 18.23 19.77 -10.09
CA PRO A 185 18.09 20.00 -8.65
C PRO A 185 17.64 18.71 -7.94
N LEU A 186 18.57 17.77 -7.73
CA LEU A 186 18.29 16.41 -7.24
C LEU A 186 17.80 16.31 -5.79
N ALA A 187 17.92 17.39 -5.03
CA ALA A 187 17.36 17.49 -3.69
C ALA A 187 16.64 18.83 -3.51
N PRO A 188 15.52 18.84 -2.78
CA PRO A 188 14.91 20.08 -2.36
C PRO A 188 15.90 20.90 -1.49
N PRO A 189 15.85 22.23 -1.54
CA PRO A 189 16.56 23.04 -0.55
C PRO A 189 16.05 22.67 0.85
N PRO A 190 16.96 22.59 1.85
CA PRO A 190 16.56 22.33 3.23
C PRO A 190 15.67 23.47 3.73
N ASP A 191 14.62 23.14 4.49
CA ASP A 191 13.80 24.15 5.14
C ASP A 191 14.57 24.78 6.32
N PRO A 192 14.93 26.07 6.27
CA PRO A 192 15.67 26.72 7.34
C PRO A 192 14.87 26.86 8.63
N ALA A 193 13.53 26.73 8.60
CA ALA A 193 12.66 26.85 9.77
C ALA A 193 12.63 25.59 10.64
N LEU A 194 13.06 24.44 10.11
CA LEU A 194 13.11 23.17 10.83
C LEU A 194 14.51 22.95 11.39
N ALA A 195 14.65 22.95 12.73
CA ALA A 195 15.85 22.44 13.38
C ALA A 195 15.93 20.92 13.13
N PRO A 196 16.87 20.42 12.31
CA PRO A 196 16.85 19.03 11.93
C PRO A 196 17.28 18.16 13.10
N GLY A 197 16.43 17.22 13.50
CA GLY A 197 16.82 16.18 14.46
C GLY A 197 17.97 15.32 13.91
N PRO A 198 18.64 14.52 14.76
CA PRO A 198 19.80 13.71 14.35
C PRO A 198 19.55 12.82 13.12
N GLY A 199 18.32 12.29 12.99
CA GLY A 199 17.91 11.50 11.82
C GLY A 199 17.87 12.31 10.52
N ALA A 200 17.29 13.52 10.56
CA ALA A 200 17.22 14.41 9.40
C ALA A 200 18.62 14.86 8.94
N VAL A 201 19.52 15.19 9.88
CA VAL A 201 20.92 15.53 9.55
C VAL A 201 21.62 14.37 8.84
N ARG A 202 21.41 13.13 9.30
CA ARG A 202 22.00 11.94 8.69
C ARG A 202 21.46 11.67 7.28
N ILE A 203 20.16 11.87 7.06
CA ILE A 203 19.55 11.77 5.73
C ILE A 203 20.16 12.83 4.81
N ALA A 204 20.23 14.09 5.23
CA ALA A 204 20.81 15.18 4.45
C ALA A 204 22.29 14.92 4.07
N ARG A 205 23.10 14.36 4.98
CA ARG A 205 24.49 13.96 4.67
C ARG A 205 24.56 12.84 3.62
N THR A 206 23.65 11.89 3.70
CA THR A 206 23.54 10.78 2.74
C THR A 206 23.13 11.31 1.37
N ASP A 207 22.14 12.19 1.31
CA ASP A 207 21.68 12.82 0.08
C ASP A 207 22.78 13.68 -0.55
N ALA A 208 23.51 14.47 0.22
CA ALA A 208 24.66 15.23 -0.28
C ALA A 208 25.78 14.34 -0.84
N ALA A 209 26.06 13.20 -0.20
CA ALA A 209 27.03 12.23 -0.72
C ALA A 209 26.52 11.54 -1.99
N ALA A 210 25.22 11.24 -2.06
CA ALA A 210 24.57 10.67 -3.23
C ALA A 210 24.63 11.61 -4.44
N ILE A 211 24.34 12.90 -4.27
CA ILE A 211 24.39 13.90 -5.35
C ILE A 211 25.80 13.99 -5.96
N ARG A 212 26.84 14.04 -5.10
CA ARG A 212 28.24 14.02 -5.58
C ARG A 212 28.56 12.75 -6.35
N LEU A 213 28.11 11.59 -5.85
CA LEU A 213 28.32 10.30 -6.53
C LEU A 213 27.57 10.23 -7.86
N ILE A 214 26.34 10.74 -7.94
CA ILE A 214 25.56 10.79 -9.19
C ILE A 214 26.33 11.55 -10.26
N SER A 215 26.82 12.76 -9.93
CA SER A 215 27.57 13.58 -10.87
C SER A 215 28.83 12.88 -11.39
N SER A 216 29.66 12.34 -10.49
CA SER A 216 30.89 11.64 -10.90
C SER A 216 30.62 10.32 -11.62
N ALA A 217 29.56 9.58 -11.24
CA ALA A 217 29.17 8.33 -11.88
C ALA A 217 28.62 8.55 -13.29
N LEU A 218 27.79 9.58 -13.51
CA LEU A 218 27.31 9.95 -14.85
C LEU A 218 28.47 10.27 -15.79
N GLN A 219 29.43 11.08 -15.33
CA GLN A 219 30.63 11.41 -16.11
C GLN A 219 31.51 10.18 -16.38
N ALA A 220 31.65 9.29 -15.40
CA ALA A 220 32.40 8.05 -15.59
C ALA A 220 31.73 7.12 -16.62
N CYS A 221 30.41 6.98 -16.57
CA CYS A 221 29.65 6.20 -17.56
C CYS A 221 29.79 6.81 -18.96
N ALA A 222 29.65 8.14 -19.08
CA ALA A 222 29.80 8.83 -20.37
C ALA A 222 31.16 8.60 -21.03
N ARG A 223 32.26 8.60 -20.25
CA ARG A 223 33.62 8.33 -20.76
C ARG A 223 33.84 6.91 -21.29
N LEU A 224 32.97 5.96 -20.92
CA LEU A 224 33.04 4.57 -21.37
C LEU A 224 32.15 4.31 -22.60
N MET A 225 31.35 5.29 -23.02
CA MET A 225 30.46 5.21 -24.18
C MET A 225 31.14 5.83 -25.42
N ASP A 226 30.66 5.45 -26.60
CA ASP A 226 31.03 6.13 -27.85
C ASP A 226 30.52 7.58 -27.86
N GLU A 227 31.33 8.52 -28.37
CA GLU A 227 31.00 9.96 -28.45
C GLU A 227 29.88 10.30 -29.45
N ALA A 228 29.35 9.31 -30.17
CA ALA A 228 28.25 9.51 -31.11
C ALA A 228 27.00 10.05 -30.40
N PRO A 229 26.28 11.02 -30.98
CA PRO A 229 25.03 11.51 -30.41
C PRO A 229 24.01 10.37 -30.24
N LEU A 230 23.39 10.33 -29.06
CA LEU A 230 22.35 9.35 -28.72
C LEU A 230 21.18 10.02 -28.02
N THR A 231 20.04 9.33 -27.96
CA THR A 231 18.86 9.79 -27.23
C THR A 231 19.07 9.66 -25.72
N LEU A 232 18.29 10.40 -24.93
CA LEU A 232 18.29 10.28 -23.47
C LEU A 232 17.97 8.83 -23.02
N GLU A 233 17.05 8.16 -23.71
CA GLU A 233 16.69 6.77 -23.43
C GLU A 233 17.88 5.82 -23.61
N ALA A 234 18.59 5.92 -24.75
CA ALA A 234 19.75 5.08 -25.03
C ALA A 234 20.89 5.33 -24.03
N PHE A 235 21.10 6.58 -23.61
CA PHE A 235 22.07 6.92 -22.57
C PHE A 235 21.67 6.31 -21.22
N TRP A 236 20.41 6.48 -20.81
CA TRP A 236 19.91 5.98 -19.53
C TRP A 236 19.88 4.45 -19.46
N ALA A 237 19.60 3.76 -20.56
CA ALA A 237 19.65 2.30 -20.63
C ALA A 237 21.03 1.74 -20.26
N GLN A 238 22.11 2.47 -20.56
CA GLN A 238 23.48 2.08 -20.22
C GLN A 238 23.91 2.63 -18.84
N ALA A 239 23.67 3.91 -18.55
CA ALA A 239 24.14 4.54 -17.32
C ALA A 239 23.28 4.17 -16.08
N GLY A 240 21.97 4.06 -16.25
CA GLY A 240 20.99 3.86 -15.18
C GLY A 240 21.28 2.66 -14.27
N PRO A 241 21.55 1.45 -14.82
CA PRO A 241 21.90 0.27 -14.03
C PRO A 241 23.23 0.43 -13.26
N SER A 242 24.25 1.00 -13.89
CA SER A 242 25.54 1.27 -13.24
C SER A 242 25.38 2.23 -12.07
N LEU A 243 24.64 3.33 -12.25
CA LEU A 243 24.29 4.24 -11.17
C LEU A 243 23.51 3.53 -10.07
N ALA A 244 22.49 2.73 -10.40
CA ALA A 244 21.66 2.04 -9.40
C ALA A 244 22.49 1.18 -8.43
N SER A 245 23.51 0.50 -8.97
CA SER A 245 24.42 -0.39 -8.24
C SER A 245 25.55 0.33 -7.50
N ALA A 246 25.80 1.61 -7.82
CA ALA A 246 26.85 2.39 -7.16
C ALA A 246 26.55 2.53 -5.66
N THR A 247 27.60 2.62 -4.85
CA THR A 247 27.47 2.59 -3.39
C THR A 247 27.86 3.93 -2.78
N VAL A 248 26.92 4.55 -2.06
CA VAL A 248 27.13 5.80 -1.31
C VAL A 248 27.63 5.48 0.10
N ARG A 249 28.69 6.17 0.53
CA ARG A 249 29.19 6.12 1.91
C ARG A 249 29.21 7.54 2.48
N PRO A 250 28.21 7.93 3.31
CA PRO A 250 28.19 9.26 3.89
C PRO A 250 29.36 9.44 4.87
N PRO A 251 29.98 10.63 4.92
CA PRO A 251 31.01 10.91 5.91
C PRO A 251 30.38 10.95 7.32
N ASP A 252 31.01 10.25 8.26
CA ASP A 252 30.63 10.26 9.68
C ASP A 252 31.83 10.69 10.53
N GLY A 253 31.72 11.88 11.13
CA GLY A 253 32.77 12.49 11.97
C GLY A 253 32.67 12.17 13.46
N ARG A 254 31.73 11.31 13.88
CA ARG A 254 31.60 10.95 15.31
C ARG A 254 32.80 10.14 15.77
N ARG A 255 33.42 10.58 16.86
CA ARG A 255 34.61 9.95 17.45
C ARG A 255 34.30 8.87 18.49
N ASP A 256 33.14 8.96 19.14
CA ASP A 256 32.72 7.99 20.17
C ASP A 256 31.38 7.36 19.76
N ALA A 257 31.47 6.26 19.00
CA ALA A 257 30.32 5.53 18.50
C ALA A 257 30.66 4.04 18.34
N VAL A 258 29.68 3.16 18.56
CA VAL A 258 29.79 1.71 18.33
C VAL A 258 30.04 1.46 16.85
N HIS A 259 31.01 0.62 16.54
CA HIS A 259 31.37 0.31 15.16
C HIS A 259 30.62 -0.93 14.65
N VAL A 260 29.70 -0.74 13.70
CA VAL A 260 28.96 -1.84 13.07
C VAL A 260 29.50 -2.09 11.67
N MET A 261 30.05 -3.29 11.45
CA MET A 261 30.89 -3.58 10.29
C MET A 261 30.64 -4.99 9.75
N ASP A 262 31.00 -5.22 8.48
CA ASP A 262 31.13 -6.59 7.98
C ASP A 262 32.47 -7.19 8.40
N VAL A 263 32.61 -8.49 8.22
CA VAL A 263 33.85 -9.21 8.55
C VAL A 263 35.07 -8.77 7.73
N TYR A 264 34.87 -8.21 6.52
CA TYR A 264 35.98 -7.74 5.68
C TYR A 264 36.57 -6.44 6.22
N GLU A 265 35.70 -5.50 6.60
CA GLU A 265 36.07 -4.27 7.29
C GLU A 265 36.71 -4.58 8.64
N ALA A 266 36.17 -5.54 9.39
CA ALA A 266 36.65 -5.92 10.72
C ALA A 266 38.13 -6.33 10.76
N ARG A 267 38.72 -6.79 9.66
CA ARG A 267 40.15 -7.18 9.56
C ARG A 267 41.10 -6.09 10.04
N GLN A 268 40.69 -4.83 9.96
CA GLN A 268 41.51 -3.65 10.27
C GLN A 268 41.34 -3.17 11.73
N TRP A 269 40.47 -3.82 12.51
CA TRP A 269 40.06 -3.36 13.83
C TRP A 269 40.63 -4.22 14.97
N GLU A 270 40.87 -3.57 16.11
CA GLU A 270 41.05 -4.20 17.42
C GLU A 270 40.24 -3.39 18.43
N LEU A 271 39.32 -4.05 19.15
CA LEU A 271 38.35 -3.38 20.03
C LEU A 271 38.33 -4.05 21.41
N ALA A 272 37.89 -3.33 22.44
CA ALA A 272 37.77 -3.88 23.79
C ALA A 272 36.69 -4.96 23.85
N ALA A 273 35.50 -4.65 23.34
CA ALA A 273 34.36 -5.56 23.26
C ALA A 273 33.89 -5.74 21.82
N VAL A 274 33.73 -6.99 21.38
CA VAL A 274 33.23 -7.33 20.04
C VAL A 274 32.05 -8.28 20.14
N PHE A 275 31.01 -7.98 19.39
CA PHE A 275 29.84 -8.84 19.21
C PHE A 275 29.87 -9.41 17.81
N VAL A 276 29.78 -10.73 17.65
CA VAL A 276 29.63 -11.39 16.35
C VAL A 276 28.25 -12.04 16.33
N CYS A 277 27.38 -11.56 15.47
CA CYS A 277 25.98 -11.98 15.41
C CYS A 277 25.59 -12.58 14.05
N GLY A 278 24.45 -13.28 14.04
CA GLY A 278 24.02 -14.04 12.85
C GLY A 278 24.85 -15.28 12.58
N LEU A 279 25.34 -15.93 13.64
CA LEU A 279 26.09 -17.19 13.55
C LEU A 279 25.14 -18.38 13.34
N ASN A 280 24.44 -18.35 12.22
CA ASN A 280 23.51 -19.37 11.77
C ASN A 280 24.09 -20.18 10.61
N GLU A 281 23.65 -21.43 10.50
CA GLU A 281 24.09 -22.33 9.44
C GLU A 281 23.85 -21.71 8.04
N GLY A 282 24.91 -21.67 7.23
CA GLY A 282 24.89 -21.09 5.87
C GLY A 282 24.84 -19.57 5.80
N GLN A 283 24.70 -18.88 6.93
CA GLN A 283 24.83 -17.42 7.02
C GLN A 283 26.27 -17.02 7.37
N PHE A 284 26.84 -17.60 8.44
CA PHE A 284 28.23 -17.35 8.82
C PHE A 284 28.82 -18.56 9.58
N PRO A 285 29.81 -19.29 9.01
CA PRO A 285 30.33 -19.25 7.63
C PRO A 285 29.26 -19.26 6.52
N GLY A 286 29.47 -18.46 5.48
CA GLY A 286 28.58 -18.41 4.32
C GLY A 286 28.77 -19.61 3.39
N ARG A 287 27.70 -20.09 2.74
CA ARG A 287 27.84 -21.14 1.71
C ARG A 287 28.34 -20.54 0.38
N PRO A 288 29.33 -21.15 -0.30
CA PRO A 288 29.75 -20.72 -1.63
C PRO A 288 28.57 -20.76 -2.61
N ARG A 289 28.40 -19.68 -3.38
CA ARG A 289 27.45 -19.71 -4.49
C ARG A 289 28.10 -20.36 -5.70
N THR A 290 27.52 -21.48 -6.16
CA THR A 290 27.92 -22.12 -7.41
C THR A 290 27.67 -21.16 -8.57
N SER A 291 28.67 -20.96 -9.43
CA SER A 291 28.50 -20.11 -10.62
C SER A 291 27.64 -20.83 -11.65
N ALA A 292 26.64 -20.12 -12.19
CA ALA A 292 25.79 -20.65 -13.26
C ALA A 292 26.52 -20.81 -14.60
N LEU A 293 27.60 -20.06 -14.83
CA LEU A 293 28.38 -20.11 -16.08
C LEU A 293 29.55 -21.09 -15.98
N LEU A 294 30.26 -21.10 -14.84
CA LEU A 294 31.46 -21.92 -14.63
C LEU A 294 31.28 -22.81 -13.40
N GLY A 295 30.74 -24.01 -13.60
CA GLY A 295 30.66 -25.04 -12.57
C GLY A 295 32.03 -25.43 -12.02
N ASP A 296 32.07 -25.93 -10.79
CA ASP A 296 33.32 -26.15 -10.06
C ASP A 296 34.28 -27.14 -10.77
N GLY A 297 33.74 -28.20 -11.36
CA GLY A 297 34.54 -29.16 -12.15
C GLY A 297 35.19 -28.56 -13.41
N LEU A 298 34.60 -27.53 -14.03
CA LEU A 298 35.24 -26.79 -15.12
C LEU A 298 36.35 -25.88 -14.59
N ARG A 299 36.11 -25.20 -13.45
CA ARG A 299 37.15 -24.37 -12.82
C ARG A 299 38.36 -25.18 -12.39
N LEU A 300 38.15 -26.41 -11.90
CA LEU A 300 39.24 -27.32 -11.54
C LEU A 300 40.11 -27.66 -12.77
N ARG A 301 39.49 -28.03 -13.90
CA ARG A 301 40.22 -28.34 -15.13
C ARG A 301 41.00 -27.14 -15.66
N LEU A 302 40.40 -25.95 -15.64
CA LEU A 302 41.07 -24.71 -16.04
C LEU A 302 42.20 -24.32 -15.07
N ARG A 303 42.02 -24.56 -13.77
CA ARG A 303 43.08 -24.35 -12.77
C ARG A 303 44.27 -25.27 -13.02
N GLN A 304 44.02 -26.54 -13.35
CA GLN A 304 45.07 -27.49 -13.74
C GLN A 304 45.81 -27.07 -15.02
N GLN A 305 45.19 -26.25 -15.87
CA GLN A 305 45.81 -25.65 -17.06
C GLN A 305 46.52 -24.30 -16.78
N GLY A 306 46.61 -23.88 -15.51
CA GLY A 306 47.34 -22.68 -15.10
C GLY A 306 46.48 -21.43 -14.89
N PHE A 307 45.15 -21.50 -15.03
CA PHE A 307 44.26 -20.36 -14.75
C PHE A 307 43.95 -20.23 -13.24
N PRO A 308 44.16 -19.08 -12.59
CA PRO A 308 43.98 -18.93 -11.14
C PRO A 308 42.51 -18.76 -10.73
N LEU A 309 41.67 -19.77 -10.98
CA LEU A 309 40.24 -19.75 -10.65
C LEU A 309 40.00 -20.32 -9.26
N LEU A 310 39.14 -19.69 -8.44
CA LEU A 310 38.74 -20.20 -7.12
C LEU A 310 37.70 -21.32 -7.23
N LEU A 311 37.94 -22.41 -6.50
CA LEU A 311 37.00 -23.51 -6.29
C LEU A 311 36.07 -23.20 -5.11
N ASP A 312 34.97 -23.94 -5.02
CA ASP A 312 34.03 -23.77 -3.91
C ASP A 312 34.67 -24.11 -2.55
N ALA A 313 35.55 -25.12 -2.49
CA ALA A 313 36.35 -25.44 -1.29
C ALA A 313 37.31 -24.30 -0.86
N ASP A 314 37.85 -23.53 -1.82
CA ASP A 314 38.70 -22.38 -1.48
C ASP A 314 37.89 -21.26 -0.80
N ARG A 315 36.62 -21.11 -1.20
CA ARG A 315 35.70 -20.13 -0.62
C ARG A 315 35.24 -20.55 0.77
N GLU A 316 35.04 -21.84 1.01
CA GLU A 316 34.78 -22.38 2.35
C GLU A 316 35.96 -22.08 3.29
N MET A 317 37.18 -22.36 2.85
CA MET A 317 38.39 -22.01 3.62
C MET A 317 38.51 -20.50 3.87
N GLU A 318 38.10 -19.65 2.92
CA GLU A 318 38.05 -18.20 3.11
C GLU A 318 37.03 -17.81 4.19
N GLU A 319 35.84 -18.40 4.21
CA GLU A 319 34.81 -18.14 5.22
C GLU A 319 35.25 -18.54 6.63
N ASP A 320 35.91 -19.69 6.78
CA ASP A 320 36.50 -20.12 8.05
C ASP A 320 37.59 -19.16 8.52
N PHE A 321 38.41 -18.67 7.58
CA PHE A 321 39.40 -17.64 7.87
C PHE A 321 38.73 -16.34 8.33
N LEU A 322 37.66 -15.91 7.67
CA LEU A 322 36.91 -14.71 8.05
C LEU A 322 36.29 -14.84 9.45
N PHE A 323 35.71 -16.00 9.78
CA PHE A 323 35.20 -16.27 11.13
C PHE A 323 36.31 -16.15 12.19
N ARG A 324 37.46 -16.79 11.95
CA ARG A 324 38.64 -16.65 12.83
C ARG A 324 39.12 -15.21 12.95
N VAL A 325 39.03 -14.42 11.88
CA VAL A 325 39.36 -13.00 11.98
C VAL A 325 38.36 -12.30 12.90
N ALA A 326 37.05 -12.51 12.73
CA ALA A 326 36.01 -11.89 13.55
C ALA A 326 36.20 -12.16 15.05
N THR A 327 36.52 -13.41 15.43
CA THR A 327 36.71 -13.81 16.83
C THR A 327 38.03 -13.32 17.44
N THR A 328 39.00 -12.88 16.64
CA THR A 328 40.28 -12.35 17.13
C THR A 328 40.30 -10.83 17.28
N ARG A 329 39.22 -10.12 16.93
CA ARG A 329 39.16 -8.65 17.01
C ARG A 329 38.98 -8.12 18.44
N ALA A 330 38.45 -8.95 19.34
CA ALA A 330 38.22 -8.60 20.74
C ALA A 330 39.51 -8.68 21.56
N THR A 331 39.69 -7.69 22.43
CA THR A 331 40.86 -7.61 23.32
C THR A 331 40.51 -7.83 24.79
N ARG A 332 39.24 -7.64 25.18
CA ARG A 332 38.72 -7.93 26.54
C ARG A 332 37.55 -8.91 26.51
N SER A 333 36.52 -8.68 25.69
CA SER A 333 35.33 -9.54 25.63
C SER A 333 34.83 -9.79 24.20
N LEU A 334 34.44 -11.03 23.94
CA LEU A 334 33.84 -11.51 22.69
C LEU A 334 32.47 -12.10 23.02
N THR A 335 31.41 -11.61 22.38
CA THR A 335 30.07 -12.19 22.47
C THR A 335 29.67 -12.75 21.12
N LEU A 336 29.31 -14.03 21.09
CA LEU A 336 28.81 -14.75 19.93
C LEU A 336 27.30 -14.92 20.06
N SER A 337 26.59 -14.84 18.95
CA SER A 337 25.13 -14.96 18.96
C SER A 337 24.54 -15.48 17.67
N CYS A 338 23.40 -16.16 17.80
CA CYS A 338 22.59 -16.65 16.69
C CYS A 338 21.10 -16.58 17.02
N SER A 339 20.28 -16.64 15.97
CA SER A 339 18.82 -16.67 16.08
C SER A 339 18.26 -18.06 15.82
N LEU A 340 17.23 -18.48 16.55
CA LEU A 340 16.60 -19.80 16.38
C LEU A 340 15.49 -19.83 15.32
N HIS A 341 14.97 -18.66 14.95
CA HIS A 341 13.99 -18.49 13.88
C HIS A 341 14.33 -17.25 13.06
N ASP A 342 13.88 -17.21 11.81
CA ASP A 342 13.94 -16.01 10.98
C ASP A 342 12.81 -15.02 11.33
N ALA A 343 12.73 -13.90 10.59
CA ALA A 343 11.68 -12.91 10.79
C ALA A 343 10.27 -13.41 10.42
N GLY A 344 10.16 -14.47 9.62
CA GLY A 344 8.90 -15.12 9.25
C GLY A 344 8.47 -16.25 10.19
N GLY A 345 9.30 -16.60 11.17
CA GLY A 345 9.07 -17.70 12.12
C GLY A 345 9.56 -19.06 11.66
N ALA A 346 10.27 -19.16 10.53
CA ALA A 346 10.88 -20.42 10.10
C ALA A 346 12.12 -20.72 10.96
N PRO A 347 12.36 -21.98 11.35
CA PRO A 347 13.49 -22.33 12.20
C PRO A 347 14.83 -22.07 11.49
N LEU A 348 15.81 -21.57 12.24
CA LEU A 348 17.19 -21.40 11.84
C LEU A 348 18.08 -22.26 12.74
N LEU A 349 19.04 -22.94 12.13
CA LEU A 349 20.02 -23.73 12.86
C LEU A 349 21.21 -22.84 13.28
N PRO A 350 21.74 -22.99 14.51
CA PRO A 350 23.03 -22.44 14.88
C PRO A 350 24.14 -22.93 13.93
N SER A 351 25.16 -22.12 13.72
CA SER A 351 26.32 -22.51 12.92
C SER A 351 27.12 -23.62 13.63
N PHE A 352 27.53 -24.66 12.91
CA PHE A 352 28.30 -25.80 13.46
C PHE A 352 29.60 -25.37 14.16
N ILE A 353 30.17 -24.23 13.75
CA ILE A 353 31.40 -23.69 14.34
C ILE A 353 31.21 -23.28 15.81
N LEU A 354 29.97 -23.07 16.27
CA LEU A 354 29.68 -22.79 17.67
C LEU A 354 29.83 -24.02 18.56
N ASP A 355 29.54 -25.22 18.03
CA ASP A 355 29.66 -26.48 18.77
C ASP A 355 31.14 -26.78 19.08
N GLU A 356 32.04 -26.43 18.16
CA GLU A 356 33.50 -26.58 18.34
C GLU A 356 34.06 -25.75 19.50
N LEU A 357 33.36 -24.67 19.90
CA LEU A 357 33.80 -23.80 20.98
C LEU A 357 33.41 -24.33 22.37
N GLY A 358 32.50 -25.31 22.46
CA GLY A 358 32.09 -25.91 23.73
C GLY A 358 31.45 -24.93 24.72
N LEU A 359 30.81 -23.86 24.24
CA LEU A 359 30.21 -22.81 25.07
C LEU A 359 28.74 -23.11 25.37
N SER A 360 28.32 -22.95 26.63
CA SER A 360 26.92 -23.02 27.00
C SER A 360 26.18 -21.72 26.62
N PRO A 361 25.13 -21.77 25.79
CA PRO A 361 24.42 -20.57 25.36
C PRO A 361 23.50 -20.02 26.46
N ALA A 362 23.60 -18.73 26.76
CA ALA A 362 22.60 -18.01 27.51
C ALA A 362 21.34 -17.74 26.65
N SER A 363 20.20 -17.45 27.27
CA SER A 363 19.00 -16.98 26.56
C SER A 363 18.97 -15.45 26.50
N ALA A 364 18.62 -14.89 25.34
CA ALA A 364 18.39 -13.45 25.18
C ALA A 364 17.28 -12.96 26.13
N ARG A 365 17.49 -11.81 26.76
CA ARG A 365 16.54 -11.25 27.72
C ARG A 365 15.42 -10.48 27.00
N PRO A 366 14.17 -10.54 27.49
CA PRO A 366 13.12 -9.71 26.94
C PRO A 366 13.38 -8.24 27.26
N LEU A 367 13.51 -7.43 26.21
CA LEU A 367 13.46 -5.98 26.33
C LEU A 367 11.99 -5.56 26.22
N LEU A 368 11.38 -5.16 27.35
CA LEU A 368 10.07 -4.53 27.35
C LEU A 368 10.23 -3.02 27.24
N ILE A 369 9.61 -2.44 26.23
CA ILE A 369 9.58 -1.00 26.04
C ILE A 369 8.25 -0.52 26.58
N GLN A 370 8.32 0.28 27.64
CA GLN A 370 7.13 0.97 28.14
C GLN A 370 6.67 1.98 27.07
N PRO A 371 5.40 1.95 26.64
CA PRO A 371 4.91 2.93 25.69
C PRO A 371 5.02 4.32 26.32
N ALA A 372 5.56 5.28 25.58
CA ALA A 372 5.73 6.66 26.05
C ALA A 372 4.39 7.35 26.44
N ARG A 373 3.26 6.76 26.07
CA ARG A 373 1.92 7.18 26.49
C ARG A 373 1.11 5.98 26.97
N PRO A 374 0.38 6.09 28.09
CA PRO A 374 -0.54 5.04 28.53
C PRO A 374 -1.63 4.81 27.47
N VAL A 375 -1.95 3.54 27.21
CA VAL A 375 -3.01 3.16 26.28
C VAL A 375 -4.35 3.54 26.91
N ALA A 376 -5.08 4.45 26.29
CA ALA A 376 -6.42 4.82 26.75
C ALA A 376 -7.35 3.60 26.69
N PRO A 377 -8.32 3.47 27.62
CA PRO A 377 -9.30 2.39 27.57
C PRO A 377 -10.05 2.39 26.23
N ALA A 378 -10.47 1.21 25.77
CA ALA A 378 -11.25 1.06 24.55
C ALA A 378 -12.50 1.95 24.64
N ARG A 379 -12.62 2.93 23.73
CA ARG A 379 -13.80 3.78 23.65
C ARG A 379 -15.02 2.93 23.27
N ARG A 380 -16.18 3.27 23.83
CA ARG A 380 -17.47 2.67 23.43
C ARG A 380 -17.66 2.83 21.93
N ALA A 381 -18.28 1.83 21.31
CA ALA A 381 -18.47 1.82 19.86
C ALA A 381 -19.43 2.91 19.37
N ASN A 382 -20.36 3.41 20.19
CA ASN A 382 -21.40 4.37 19.76
C ASN A 382 -21.01 5.84 19.98
N LEU A 383 -21.59 6.71 19.17
CA LEU A 383 -21.50 8.16 19.30
C LEU A 383 -22.43 8.62 20.44
N GLN A 384 -21.93 9.46 21.33
CA GLN A 384 -22.67 9.90 22.53
C GLN A 384 -22.78 11.41 22.68
N ALA A 385 -21.96 12.17 21.96
CA ALA A 385 -21.93 13.62 22.06
C ALA A 385 -23.24 14.21 21.48
N PRO A 386 -24.04 14.97 22.25
CA PRO A 386 -25.33 15.49 21.81
C PRO A 386 -25.25 16.27 20.49
N GLU A 387 -24.23 17.13 20.36
CA GLU A 387 -23.98 17.93 19.17
C GLU A 387 -23.71 17.07 17.92
N ILE A 388 -23.07 15.90 18.08
CA ILE A 388 -22.84 14.95 16.99
C ILE A 388 -24.15 14.23 16.64
N LEU A 389 -24.95 13.85 17.63
CA LEU A 389 -26.24 13.19 17.39
C LEU A 389 -27.22 14.11 16.67
N ASP A 390 -27.25 15.39 17.01
CA ASP A 390 -28.07 16.39 16.32
C ASP A 390 -27.59 16.59 14.87
N ALA A 391 -26.28 16.63 14.64
CA ALA A 391 -25.71 16.67 13.30
C ALA A 391 -26.09 15.43 12.47
N ILE A 392 -26.09 14.23 13.07
CA ILE A 392 -26.50 12.98 12.40
C ILE A 392 -27.98 13.01 12.04
N ARG A 393 -28.85 13.44 12.96
CA ARG A 393 -30.29 13.58 12.73
C ARG A 393 -30.58 14.55 11.57
N ALA A 394 -29.90 15.68 11.55
CA ALA A 394 -30.03 16.68 10.50
C ALA A 394 -29.49 16.18 9.15
N ALA A 395 -28.34 15.48 9.15
CA ALA A 395 -27.69 15.03 7.93
C ALA A 395 -28.45 13.92 7.19
N HIS A 396 -29.23 13.11 7.91
CA HIS A 396 -29.87 11.90 7.36
C HIS A 396 -31.39 12.00 7.15
N ARG A 397 -32.01 13.17 7.38
CA ARG A 397 -33.45 13.37 7.16
C ARG A 397 -33.71 14.12 5.82
N PRO A 398 -34.59 13.61 4.93
CA PRO A 398 -35.23 12.29 4.97
C PRO A 398 -34.24 11.15 4.66
N PHE A 399 -34.50 9.97 5.20
CA PHE A 399 -33.67 8.79 4.99
C PHE A 399 -33.79 8.26 3.56
N ARG A 400 -32.80 7.51 3.09
CA ARG A 400 -32.86 6.80 1.80
C ARG A 400 -32.95 5.30 2.01
N PRO A 401 -33.80 4.57 1.26
CA PRO A 401 -33.87 3.11 1.34
C PRO A 401 -32.51 2.40 1.16
N THR A 402 -31.67 2.87 0.23
CA THR A 402 -30.30 2.36 0.04
C THR A 402 -29.39 2.51 1.26
N TRP A 403 -29.60 3.56 2.05
CA TRP A 403 -28.82 3.80 3.28
C TRP A 403 -29.19 2.80 4.35
N ILE A 404 -30.49 2.52 4.48
CA ILE A 404 -31.01 1.55 5.43
C ILE A 404 -30.51 0.15 5.09
N GLU A 405 -30.49 -0.26 3.82
CA GLU A 405 -29.90 -1.55 3.44
C GLU A 405 -28.41 -1.66 3.81
N ASP A 406 -27.63 -0.58 3.60
CA ASP A 406 -26.23 -0.54 4.04
C ASP A 406 -26.09 -0.63 5.57
N TYR A 407 -27.04 -0.05 6.32
CA TYR A 407 -27.08 -0.12 7.79
C TYR A 407 -27.47 -1.51 8.29
N LEU A 408 -28.54 -2.10 7.73
CA LEU A 408 -29.00 -3.45 8.02
C LEU A 408 -27.90 -4.48 7.72
N GLN A 409 -27.10 -4.22 6.69
CA GLN A 409 -25.91 -5.02 6.43
C GLN A 409 -24.83 -4.80 7.50
N CYS A 410 -24.50 -3.57 7.89
CA CYS A 410 -23.57 -3.26 8.98
C CYS A 410 -23.67 -1.77 9.39
N PRO A 411 -23.89 -1.43 10.67
CA PRO A 411 -23.95 -0.03 11.11
C PRO A 411 -22.68 0.77 10.80
N PHE A 412 -21.49 0.17 10.99
CA PHE A 412 -20.23 0.81 10.63
C PHE A 412 -20.09 1.09 9.13
N ARG A 413 -20.60 0.20 8.26
CA ARG A 413 -20.56 0.40 6.80
C ARG A 413 -21.41 1.61 6.40
N PHE A 414 -22.61 1.73 6.98
CA PHE A 414 -23.45 2.92 6.80
C PHE A 414 -22.72 4.18 7.27
N PHE A 415 -22.15 4.15 8.48
CA PHE A 415 -21.43 5.28 9.05
C PHE A 415 -20.25 5.74 8.18
N ALA A 416 -19.39 4.81 7.75
CA ALA A 416 -18.24 5.09 6.91
C ALA A 416 -18.65 5.69 5.54
N ARG A 417 -19.69 5.13 4.91
CA ARG A 417 -20.11 5.53 3.57
C ARG A 417 -20.95 6.80 3.53
N TRP A 418 -21.93 6.93 4.42
CA TRP A 418 -22.97 7.96 4.31
C TRP A 418 -22.78 9.10 5.31
N THR A 419 -22.23 8.82 6.50
CA THR A 419 -21.93 9.85 7.50
C THR A 419 -20.55 10.47 7.24
N LEU A 420 -19.49 9.66 7.25
CA LEU A 420 -18.11 10.14 7.00
C LEU A 420 -17.82 10.41 5.53
N ARG A 421 -18.59 9.79 4.62
CA ARG A 421 -18.42 9.92 3.16
C ARG A 421 -17.01 9.55 2.71
N LEU A 422 -16.45 8.51 3.34
CA LEU A 422 -15.14 7.98 2.95
C LEU A 422 -15.22 7.49 1.50
N ARG A 423 -14.26 7.93 0.69
CA ARG A 423 -14.13 7.55 -0.72
C ARG A 423 -12.88 6.71 -0.89
N GLU A 424 -13.00 5.66 -1.70
CA GLU A 424 -11.84 4.91 -2.18
C GLU A 424 -10.97 5.82 -3.06
N ASN A 425 -9.69 5.46 -3.17
CA ASN A 425 -8.83 6.10 -4.15
C ASN A 425 -9.39 5.83 -5.56
N PRO A 426 -9.28 6.81 -6.48
CA PRO A 426 -9.73 6.64 -7.86
C PRO A 426 -9.11 5.39 -8.49
N ALA A 427 -9.95 4.56 -9.11
CA ALA A 427 -9.48 3.37 -9.79
C ALA A 427 -8.57 3.74 -10.98
N PRO A 428 -7.50 2.98 -11.24
CA PRO A 428 -6.67 3.20 -12.42
C PRO A 428 -7.51 2.97 -13.69
N PRO A 429 -7.17 3.62 -14.84
CA PRO A 429 -8.00 3.62 -16.04
C PRO A 429 -8.53 2.24 -16.47
N GLU A 430 -7.68 1.22 -16.41
CA GLU A 430 -7.96 -0.17 -16.78
C GLU A 430 -8.97 -0.90 -15.85
N GLN A 431 -9.30 -0.31 -14.70
CA GLN A 431 -10.26 -0.82 -13.72
C GLN A 431 -11.52 0.04 -13.58
N ARG A 432 -11.64 1.15 -14.34
CA ARG A 432 -12.79 2.07 -14.23
C ARG A 432 -14.10 1.53 -14.79
N LEU A 433 -14.03 0.50 -15.63
CA LEU A 433 -15.21 -0.21 -16.11
C LEU A 433 -15.74 -1.17 -15.03
N THR A 434 -16.36 -0.59 -14.00
CA THR A 434 -16.89 -1.33 -12.85
C THR A 434 -18.28 -1.92 -13.14
N PRO A 435 -18.71 -2.96 -12.39
CA PRO A 435 -20.09 -3.47 -12.48
C PRO A 435 -21.15 -2.39 -12.21
N ALA A 436 -20.86 -1.42 -11.34
CA ALA A 436 -21.76 -0.30 -11.05
C ALA A 436 -21.92 0.63 -12.26
N LEU A 437 -20.83 0.93 -12.98
CA LEU A 437 -20.88 1.73 -14.20
C LEU A 437 -21.67 1.02 -15.31
N ILE A 438 -21.43 -0.28 -15.51
CA ILE A 438 -22.15 -1.11 -16.49
C ILE A 438 -23.66 -1.12 -16.18
N GLY A 439 -24.03 -1.35 -14.92
CA GLY A 439 -25.42 -1.32 -14.49
C GLY A 439 -26.07 0.06 -14.69
N GLY A 440 -25.35 1.13 -14.35
CA GLY A 440 -25.83 2.51 -14.56
C GLY A 440 -26.10 2.84 -16.02
N VAL A 441 -25.24 2.40 -16.94
CA VAL A 441 -25.46 2.55 -18.39
C VAL A 441 -26.75 1.84 -18.82
N MET A 442 -26.98 0.62 -18.34
CA MET A 442 -28.20 -0.13 -18.65
C MET A 442 -29.45 0.55 -18.08
N HIS A 443 -29.42 1.02 -16.84
CA HIS A 443 -30.56 1.75 -16.22
C HIS A 443 -30.89 3.02 -17.01
N GLN A 444 -29.87 3.81 -17.35
CA GLN A 444 -30.05 5.03 -18.12
C GLN A 444 -30.64 4.76 -19.52
N ALA A 445 -30.20 3.69 -20.18
CA ALA A 445 -30.71 3.29 -21.48
C ALA A 445 -32.18 2.85 -21.41
N ILE A 446 -32.56 2.04 -20.41
CA ILE A 446 -33.94 1.62 -20.20
C ILE A 446 -34.86 2.81 -19.91
N HIS A 447 -34.42 3.75 -19.05
CA HIS A 447 -35.17 4.97 -18.76
C HIS A 447 -35.41 5.81 -20.02
N GLN A 448 -34.38 6.04 -20.83
CA GLN A 448 -34.51 6.79 -22.09
C GLN A 448 -35.43 6.06 -23.09
N TRP A 449 -35.37 4.73 -23.15
CA TRP A 449 -36.21 3.95 -24.04
C TRP A 449 -37.70 4.03 -23.68
N HIS A 450 -38.05 3.89 -22.38
CA HIS A 450 -39.45 4.02 -21.95
C HIS A 450 -40.00 5.45 -22.09
N SER A 451 -39.15 6.47 -22.02
CA SER A 451 -39.57 7.88 -22.15
C SER A 451 -39.64 8.37 -23.60
N GLN A 452 -38.79 7.87 -24.50
CA GLN A 452 -38.62 8.41 -25.86
C GLN A 452 -39.01 7.41 -26.97
N GLY A 453 -39.15 6.11 -26.65
CA GLY A 453 -39.33 5.05 -27.63
C GLY A 453 -38.09 4.79 -28.50
N GLY A 454 -38.28 4.09 -29.62
CA GLY A 454 -37.21 3.73 -30.55
C GLY A 454 -36.52 2.39 -30.23
N ARG A 455 -35.33 2.17 -30.79
CA ARG A 455 -34.55 0.93 -30.60
C ARG A 455 -33.64 1.04 -29.38
N LEU A 456 -33.83 0.17 -28.37
CA LEU A 456 -33.05 0.20 -27.13
C LEU A 456 -31.54 0.05 -27.39
N ALA A 457 -31.14 -0.80 -28.34
CA ALA A 457 -29.74 -0.99 -28.70
C ALA A 457 -29.04 0.31 -29.16
N ALA A 458 -29.74 1.19 -29.88
CA ALA A 458 -29.16 2.45 -30.35
C ALA A 458 -28.97 3.46 -29.20
N ILE A 459 -29.95 3.53 -28.30
CA ILE A 459 -29.89 4.35 -27.08
C ILE A 459 -28.73 3.87 -26.18
N LEU A 460 -28.64 2.56 -25.97
CA LEU A 460 -27.58 1.92 -25.20
C LEU A 460 -26.19 2.25 -25.76
N ALA A 461 -26.00 2.18 -27.08
CA ALA A 461 -24.72 2.52 -27.73
C ALA A 461 -24.29 3.97 -27.46
N ARG A 462 -25.25 4.90 -27.40
CA ARG A 462 -25.00 6.30 -27.06
C ARG A 462 -24.64 6.47 -25.58
N CYS A 463 -25.41 5.85 -24.68
CA CYS A 463 -25.13 5.85 -23.23
C CYS A 463 -23.75 5.24 -22.91
N TRP A 464 -23.41 4.13 -23.57
CA TRP A 464 -22.13 3.45 -23.41
C TRP A 464 -20.95 4.35 -23.83
N ARG A 465 -20.98 4.93 -25.05
CA ARG A 465 -19.93 5.84 -25.50
C ARG A 465 -19.78 7.05 -24.59
N LYS A 466 -20.89 7.64 -24.15
CA LYS A 466 -20.89 8.75 -23.20
C LYS A 466 -20.22 8.35 -21.88
N ALA A 467 -20.61 7.22 -21.30
CA ALA A 467 -20.05 6.73 -20.03
C ALA A 467 -18.54 6.41 -20.14
N LEU A 468 -18.09 5.77 -21.23
CA LEU A 468 -16.67 5.51 -21.43
C LEU A 468 -15.86 6.82 -21.53
N ALA A 469 -16.40 7.85 -22.19
CA ALA A 469 -15.74 9.15 -22.29
C ALA A 469 -15.71 9.89 -20.95
N GLU A 470 -16.85 9.99 -20.24
CA GLU A 470 -16.97 10.67 -18.95
C GLU A 470 -16.06 10.05 -17.87
N HIS A 471 -15.98 8.71 -17.84
CA HIS A 471 -15.11 7.99 -16.91
C HIS A 471 -13.70 7.73 -17.45
N ARG A 472 -13.38 8.22 -18.66
CA ARG A 472 -12.06 8.08 -19.32
C ARG A 472 -11.58 6.62 -19.31
N VAL A 473 -12.45 5.70 -19.70
CA VAL A 473 -12.14 4.26 -19.78
C VAL A 473 -11.37 4.01 -21.08
N PRO A 474 -10.14 3.45 -21.02
CA PRO A 474 -9.35 3.18 -22.22
C PRO A 474 -9.98 2.09 -23.08
N PRO A 475 -9.81 2.11 -24.41
CA PRO A 475 -10.28 1.05 -25.29
C PRO A 475 -9.50 -0.25 -25.01
N THR A 476 -10.18 -1.26 -24.49
CA THR A 476 -9.58 -2.58 -24.21
C THR A 476 -10.50 -3.70 -24.68
N TRP A 477 -9.99 -4.93 -24.82
CA TRP A 477 -10.81 -6.11 -25.13
C TRP A 477 -11.94 -6.33 -24.10
N ARG A 478 -11.76 -5.89 -22.85
CA ARG A 478 -12.81 -5.95 -21.82
C ARG A 478 -14.00 -5.05 -22.16
N ASN A 479 -13.76 -3.91 -22.82
CA ASN A 479 -14.85 -3.03 -23.25
C ASN A 479 -15.71 -3.75 -24.27
N GLU A 480 -15.08 -4.43 -25.24
CA GLU A 480 -15.79 -5.15 -26.30
C GLU A 480 -16.64 -6.30 -25.74
N ILE A 481 -16.07 -7.12 -24.84
CA ILE A 481 -16.82 -8.21 -24.20
C ILE A 481 -18.01 -7.68 -23.39
N ASN A 482 -17.83 -6.61 -22.61
CA ASN A 482 -18.91 -6.02 -21.83
C ASN A 482 -19.96 -5.34 -22.73
N TRP A 483 -19.55 -4.75 -23.84
CA TRP A 483 -20.46 -4.20 -24.85
C TRP A 483 -21.34 -5.31 -25.46
N LEU A 484 -20.74 -6.39 -25.94
CA LEU A 484 -21.48 -7.54 -26.50
C LEU A 484 -22.46 -8.15 -25.48
N LEU A 485 -22.04 -8.24 -24.21
CA LEU A 485 -22.90 -8.69 -23.12
C LEU A 485 -24.07 -7.72 -22.87
N LEU A 486 -23.80 -6.41 -22.82
CA LEU A 486 -24.83 -5.37 -22.65
C LEU A 486 -25.82 -5.36 -23.81
N GLU A 487 -25.32 -5.44 -25.05
CA GLU A 487 -26.15 -5.46 -26.24
C GLU A 487 -27.06 -6.69 -26.26
N ARG A 488 -26.51 -7.87 -25.96
CA ARG A 488 -27.31 -9.11 -25.82
C ARG A 488 -28.36 -8.98 -24.73
N SER A 489 -27.98 -8.44 -23.59
CA SER A 489 -28.87 -8.22 -22.44
C SER A 489 -30.02 -7.26 -22.79
N ALA A 490 -29.72 -6.19 -23.53
CA ALA A 490 -30.71 -5.23 -23.97
C ALA A 490 -31.74 -5.84 -24.95
N ARG A 491 -31.33 -6.74 -25.84
CA ARG A 491 -32.28 -7.45 -26.72
C ARG A 491 -33.26 -8.31 -25.93
N PHE A 492 -32.79 -9.01 -24.89
CA PHE A 492 -33.68 -9.78 -24.01
C PHE A 492 -34.66 -8.88 -23.25
N TYR A 493 -34.19 -7.73 -22.75
CA TYR A 493 -35.07 -6.78 -22.09
C TYR A 493 -36.07 -6.14 -23.06
N GLU A 494 -35.65 -5.74 -24.25
CA GLU A 494 -36.55 -5.15 -25.27
C GLU A 494 -37.67 -6.12 -25.65
N ALA A 495 -37.41 -7.43 -25.68
CA ALA A 495 -38.40 -8.46 -25.98
C ALA A 495 -39.42 -8.72 -24.84
N LYS A 496 -39.02 -8.54 -23.57
CA LYS A 496 -39.85 -8.91 -22.38
C LYS A 496 -40.31 -7.71 -21.54
N GLY A 497 -39.65 -6.57 -21.69
CA GLY A 497 -39.74 -5.41 -20.82
C GLY A 497 -40.67 -4.30 -21.33
N GLY A 498 -41.48 -4.56 -22.34
CA GLY A 498 -42.52 -3.62 -22.77
C GLY A 498 -43.61 -3.39 -21.71
N ALA A 499 -44.48 -2.42 -21.96
CA ALA A 499 -45.71 -2.27 -21.18
C ALA A 499 -46.69 -3.39 -21.54
N GLU A 500 -47.22 -4.09 -20.53
CA GLU A 500 -48.31 -5.05 -20.74
C GLU A 500 -49.61 -4.30 -21.09
N PRO A 501 -50.54 -4.90 -21.85
CA PRO A 501 -51.84 -4.30 -22.13
C PRO A 501 -52.56 -3.87 -20.83
N GLY A 502 -53.01 -2.61 -20.78
CA GLY A 502 -53.67 -2.04 -19.59
C GLY A 502 -52.71 -1.46 -18.54
N TRP A 503 -51.39 -1.66 -18.69
CA TRP A 503 -50.37 -1.12 -17.80
C TRP A 503 -49.64 0.07 -18.43
N SER A 504 -49.34 1.07 -17.62
CA SER A 504 -48.46 2.19 -17.94
C SER A 504 -47.15 2.04 -17.18
N VAL A 505 -46.03 2.33 -17.83
CA VAL A 505 -44.69 2.19 -17.25
C VAL A 505 -44.15 3.56 -16.89
N SER A 506 -43.67 3.72 -15.66
CA SER A 506 -42.93 4.88 -15.20
C SER A 506 -41.56 4.43 -14.69
N THR A 507 -40.48 4.99 -15.23
CA THR A 507 -39.11 4.70 -14.80
C THR A 507 -38.54 5.85 -13.98
N GLU A 508 -37.58 5.56 -13.09
CA GLU A 508 -36.89 6.58 -12.26
C GLU A 508 -37.87 7.45 -11.43
N LEU A 509 -38.99 6.86 -10.97
CA LEU A 509 -40.04 7.57 -10.26
C LEU A 509 -39.62 7.88 -8.82
N GLU A 510 -39.65 9.16 -8.44
CA GLU A 510 -39.45 9.57 -7.04
C GLU A 510 -40.64 9.15 -6.18
N LEU A 511 -40.35 8.40 -5.11
CA LEU A 511 -41.32 7.92 -4.15
C LEU A 511 -40.94 8.37 -2.74
N THR A 512 -41.95 8.70 -1.95
CA THR A 512 -41.80 9.09 -0.55
C THR A 512 -42.73 8.21 0.27
N VAL A 513 -42.21 7.67 1.37
CA VAL A 513 -42.95 6.80 2.28
C VAL A 513 -42.70 7.24 3.71
N GLN A 514 -43.77 7.23 4.51
CA GLN A 514 -43.71 7.45 5.95
C GLN A 514 -43.77 6.09 6.66
N SER A 515 -42.86 5.86 7.60
CA SER A 515 -42.90 4.69 8.50
C SER A 515 -42.50 5.14 9.91
N GLY A 516 -43.45 5.04 10.86
CA GLY A 516 -43.30 5.65 12.19
C GLY A 516 -43.07 7.16 12.09
N ASP A 517 -42.08 7.66 12.85
CA ASP A 517 -41.68 9.08 12.84
C ASP A 517 -40.71 9.46 11.71
N PHE A 518 -40.38 8.51 10.83
CA PHE A 518 -39.34 8.67 9.82
C PHE A 518 -39.91 8.70 8.40
N GLN A 519 -39.39 9.65 7.61
CA GLN A 519 -39.67 9.78 6.19
C GLN A 519 -38.52 9.20 5.38
N PHE A 520 -38.85 8.37 4.39
CA PHE A 520 -37.90 7.81 3.45
C PHE A 520 -38.20 8.32 2.05
N LYS A 521 -37.19 8.90 1.39
CA LYS A 521 -37.27 9.37 0.01
C LYS A 521 -36.30 8.56 -0.86
N GLY A 522 -36.80 8.01 -1.95
CA GLY A 522 -36.02 7.22 -2.89
C GLY A 522 -36.56 7.30 -4.30
N ARG A 523 -35.92 6.54 -5.19
CA ARG A 523 -36.28 6.52 -6.60
C ARG A 523 -36.38 5.06 -7.04
N ALA A 524 -37.57 4.66 -7.48
CA ALA A 524 -37.79 3.32 -7.99
C ALA A 524 -37.33 3.23 -9.45
N ASP A 525 -36.58 2.17 -9.80
CA ASP A 525 -36.09 1.95 -11.16
C ASP A 525 -37.25 1.89 -12.17
N ARG A 526 -38.29 1.10 -11.85
CA ARG A 526 -39.53 1.02 -12.64
C ARG A 526 -40.77 0.76 -11.77
N VAL A 527 -41.86 1.42 -12.10
CA VAL A 527 -43.19 1.22 -11.55
C VAL A 527 -44.19 1.04 -12.69
N ASP A 528 -44.92 -0.06 -12.65
CA ASP A 528 -46.02 -0.31 -13.58
C ASP A 528 -47.34 0.01 -12.88
N ARG A 529 -48.21 0.79 -13.52
CA ARG A 529 -49.54 1.18 -13.02
C ARG A 529 -50.62 0.75 -13.99
N HIS A 530 -51.57 -0.04 -13.50
CA HIS A 530 -52.73 -0.47 -14.26
C HIS A 530 -53.86 0.57 -14.18
N GLN A 531 -54.75 0.57 -15.17
CA GLN A 531 -55.87 1.52 -15.26
C GLN A 531 -56.89 1.40 -14.11
N ASP A 532 -56.95 0.25 -13.44
CA ASP A 532 -57.85 -0.02 -12.29
C ASP A 532 -57.25 0.40 -10.93
N GLY A 533 -56.10 1.06 -10.92
CA GLY A 533 -55.43 1.51 -9.70
C GLY A 533 -54.43 0.51 -9.09
N ARG A 534 -54.28 -0.69 -9.67
CA ARG A 534 -53.20 -1.62 -9.27
C ARG A 534 -51.82 -1.11 -9.69
N ALA A 535 -50.80 -1.38 -8.89
CA ALA A 535 -49.43 -1.01 -9.21
C ALA A 535 -48.40 -2.06 -8.75
N ARG A 536 -47.26 -2.14 -9.43
CA ARG A 536 -46.14 -3.03 -9.05
C ARG A 536 -44.78 -2.35 -9.22
N VAL A 537 -43.81 -2.73 -8.41
CA VAL A 537 -42.45 -2.16 -8.41
C VAL A 537 -41.45 -3.16 -8.97
N LEU A 538 -40.55 -2.70 -9.84
CA LEU A 538 -39.47 -3.49 -10.41
C LEU A 538 -38.12 -2.80 -10.11
N GLU A 539 -37.27 -3.49 -9.36
CA GLU A 539 -35.91 -3.06 -9.00
C GLU A 539 -34.90 -3.76 -9.92
N PHE A 540 -34.12 -3.00 -10.68
CA PHE A 540 -33.18 -3.51 -11.67
C PHE A 540 -31.81 -3.75 -11.08
N LYS A 541 -31.20 -4.89 -11.45
CA LYS A 541 -29.81 -5.21 -11.11
C LYS A 541 -29.12 -5.90 -12.28
N PHE A 542 -27.92 -5.44 -12.63
CA PHE A 542 -27.11 -6.07 -13.66
C PHE A 542 -26.34 -7.30 -13.11
N VAL A 543 -27.08 -8.35 -12.79
CA VAL A 543 -26.57 -9.63 -12.26
C VAL A 543 -27.14 -10.79 -13.06
N GLY A 544 -26.46 -11.94 -13.07
CA GLY A 544 -26.98 -13.18 -13.67
C GLY A 544 -27.76 -14.02 -12.65
N SER A 545 -28.20 -15.22 -13.03
CA SER A 545 -29.09 -16.07 -12.23
C SER A 545 -28.57 -16.39 -10.81
N THR A 546 -27.27 -16.68 -10.65
CA THR A 546 -26.69 -16.91 -9.31
C THR A 546 -26.76 -15.67 -8.42
N GLY A 547 -26.54 -14.48 -9.01
CA GLY A 547 -26.65 -13.21 -8.29
C GLY A 547 -28.10 -12.86 -7.95
N LEU A 548 -29.05 -13.23 -8.81
CA LEU A 548 -30.48 -13.10 -8.55
C LEU A 548 -30.92 -13.98 -7.37
N LYS A 549 -30.47 -15.23 -7.31
CA LYS A 549 -30.74 -16.14 -6.17
C LYS A 549 -30.27 -15.54 -4.84
N LYS A 550 -29.01 -15.09 -4.76
CA LYS A 550 -28.49 -14.43 -3.55
C LYS A 550 -29.30 -13.19 -3.14
N ARG A 551 -29.88 -12.46 -4.10
CA ARG A 551 -30.73 -11.29 -3.81
C ARG A 551 -32.11 -11.69 -3.32
N LYS A 552 -32.67 -12.80 -3.82
CA LYS A 552 -33.89 -13.40 -3.26
C LYS A 552 -33.69 -13.75 -1.78
N ASP A 553 -32.62 -14.49 -1.46
CA ASP A 553 -32.32 -14.89 -0.09
C ASP A 553 -32.20 -13.65 0.84
N ARG A 554 -31.61 -12.55 0.35
CA ARG A 554 -31.47 -11.29 1.09
C ARG A 554 -32.76 -10.48 1.22
N LEU A 555 -33.65 -10.57 0.24
CA LEU A 555 -34.98 -9.98 0.31
C LEU A 555 -35.80 -10.72 1.39
N GLU A 556 -35.76 -12.05 1.37
CA GLU A 556 -36.44 -12.91 2.36
C GLU A 556 -35.86 -12.78 3.77
N SER A 557 -34.55 -12.54 3.92
CA SER A 557 -33.93 -12.28 5.22
C SER A 557 -34.14 -10.85 5.73
N GLY A 558 -34.70 -9.95 4.91
CA GLY A 558 -34.96 -8.55 5.27
C GLY A 558 -33.73 -7.63 5.15
N LEU A 559 -32.67 -8.06 4.46
CA LEU A 559 -31.51 -7.21 4.15
C LEU A 559 -31.74 -6.31 2.94
N LEU A 560 -32.63 -6.70 2.02
CA LEU A 560 -33.09 -5.84 0.93
C LEU A 560 -34.52 -5.39 1.23
N ILE A 561 -34.72 -4.09 1.32
CA ILE A 561 -36.01 -3.49 1.68
C ILE A 561 -36.48 -2.46 0.66
N GLN A 562 -35.67 -2.08 -0.33
CA GLN A 562 -36.00 -1.06 -1.31
C GLN A 562 -37.33 -1.32 -2.03
N ALA A 563 -37.46 -2.49 -2.67
CA ALA A 563 -38.64 -2.86 -3.44
C ALA A 563 -39.95 -2.91 -2.60
N PRO A 564 -40.01 -3.61 -1.44
CA PRO A 564 -41.22 -3.59 -0.59
C PRO A 564 -41.52 -2.21 0.00
N LEU A 565 -40.49 -1.41 0.32
CA LEU A 565 -40.69 -0.05 0.84
C LEU A 565 -41.25 0.90 -0.23
N TYR A 566 -40.88 0.72 -1.50
CA TYR A 566 -41.51 1.41 -2.63
C TYR A 566 -42.94 0.95 -2.88
N ALA A 567 -43.26 -0.33 -2.72
CA ALA A 567 -44.64 -0.82 -2.78
C ALA A 567 -45.52 -0.16 -1.71
N LEU A 568 -45.00 0.01 -0.48
CA LEU A 568 -45.65 0.79 0.58
C LEU A 568 -45.83 2.27 0.21
N ALA A 569 -44.86 2.88 -0.45
CA ALA A 569 -44.99 4.25 -0.94
C ALA A 569 -46.15 4.41 -1.95
N LEU A 570 -46.36 3.40 -2.80
CA LEU A 570 -47.46 3.39 -3.77
C LEU A 570 -48.82 3.28 -3.08
N GLU A 571 -48.92 2.44 -2.04
CA GLU A 571 -50.13 2.36 -1.20
C GLU A 571 -50.47 3.70 -0.56
N GLN A 572 -49.49 4.36 0.05
CA GLN A 572 -49.67 5.70 0.64
C GLN A 572 -50.02 6.75 -0.42
N SER A 573 -49.69 6.49 -1.69
CA SER A 573 -50.05 7.31 -2.86
C SER A 573 -51.39 6.91 -3.51
N ARG A 574 -52.22 6.10 -2.83
CA ARG A 574 -53.56 5.64 -3.25
C ARG A 574 -53.58 4.65 -4.42
N PHE A 575 -52.51 3.87 -4.61
CA PHE A 575 -52.51 2.71 -5.51
C PHE A 575 -52.66 1.40 -4.72
N THR A 576 -53.11 0.34 -5.37
CA THR A 576 -53.13 -1.01 -4.77
C THR A 576 -51.86 -1.77 -5.19
N PRO A 577 -50.87 -1.95 -4.29
CA PRO A 577 -49.67 -2.69 -4.63
C PRO A 577 -50.00 -4.18 -4.82
N VAL A 578 -49.76 -4.72 -6.01
CA VAL A 578 -49.99 -6.14 -6.33
C VAL A 578 -48.71 -6.95 -6.41
N GLY A 579 -47.55 -6.32 -6.30
CA GLY A 579 -46.30 -7.03 -6.20
C GLY A 579 -45.08 -6.14 -6.31
N TYR A 580 -43.94 -6.72 -5.96
CA TYR A 580 -42.63 -6.12 -6.18
C TYR A 580 -41.63 -7.18 -6.62
N SER A 581 -40.67 -6.78 -7.44
CA SER A 581 -39.75 -7.72 -8.11
C SER A 581 -38.33 -7.20 -8.16
N ILE A 582 -37.36 -8.11 -8.08
CA ILE A 582 -35.96 -7.86 -8.43
C ILE A 582 -35.71 -8.45 -9.81
N VAL A 583 -35.32 -7.62 -10.78
CA VAL A 583 -35.07 -8.04 -12.16
C VAL A 583 -33.58 -8.10 -12.43
N ALA A 584 -33.12 -9.27 -12.84
CA ALA A 584 -31.79 -9.53 -13.35
C ALA A 584 -31.69 -9.17 -14.82
N LEU A 585 -30.79 -8.25 -15.15
CA LEU A 585 -30.59 -7.75 -16.51
C LEU A 585 -29.39 -8.38 -17.22
N ARG A 586 -28.52 -9.16 -16.57
CA ARG A 586 -27.31 -9.69 -17.22
C ARG A 586 -27.62 -10.99 -17.97
N GLY A 587 -27.57 -10.94 -19.29
CA GLY A 587 -27.92 -12.07 -20.16
C GLY A 587 -29.42 -12.15 -20.36
N ASP A 588 -30.03 -13.32 -20.14
CA ASP A 588 -31.49 -13.45 -20.23
C ASP A 588 -32.17 -12.69 -19.08
N THR A 589 -33.21 -11.92 -19.43
CA THR A 589 -33.97 -11.15 -18.45
C THR A 589 -34.84 -12.09 -17.60
N GLN A 590 -34.54 -12.13 -16.32
CA GLN A 590 -35.18 -12.97 -15.31
C GLN A 590 -35.62 -12.10 -14.13
N ALA A 591 -36.71 -12.46 -13.46
CA ALA A 591 -37.19 -11.75 -12.29
C ALA A 591 -37.49 -12.72 -11.14
N VAL A 592 -37.28 -12.25 -9.93
CA VAL A 592 -37.87 -12.84 -8.71
C VAL A 592 -38.96 -11.88 -8.26
N SER A 593 -40.19 -12.36 -8.24
CA SER A 593 -41.39 -11.58 -7.96
C SER A 593 -42.06 -12.10 -6.69
N ILE A 594 -42.53 -11.17 -5.87
CA ILE A 594 -43.48 -11.42 -4.79
C ILE A 594 -44.78 -10.76 -5.22
N ASP A 595 -45.79 -11.58 -5.50
CA ASP A 595 -47.07 -11.18 -6.11
C ASP A 595 -48.30 -11.78 -5.40
N HIS A 596 -48.11 -12.71 -4.45
CA HIS A 596 -49.19 -13.18 -3.60
C HIS A 596 -49.60 -12.08 -2.59
N PRO A 597 -50.89 -11.69 -2.49
CA PRO A 597 -51.32 -10.55 -1.68
C PRO A 597 -50.83 -10.57 -0.22
N ASP A 598 -50.90 -11.73 0.43
CA ASP A 598 -50.44 -11.89 1.81
C ASP A 598 -48.93 -11.73 1.96
N GLU A 599 -48.14 -12.24 1.01
CA GLU A 599 -46.68 -12.11 1.02
C GLU A 599 -46.24 -10.68 0.70
N VAL A 600 -46.97 -10.01 -0.20
CA VAL A 600 -46.75 -8.60 -0.53
C VAL A 600 -46.97 -7.74 0.71
N ARG A 601 -48.10 -7.92 1.41
CA ARG A 601 -48.40 -7.22 2.67
C ARG A 601 -47.34 -7.52 3.73
N ALA A 602 -47.05 -8.79 3.99
CA ALA A 602 -46.07 -9.18 5.00
C ALA A 602 -44.68 -8.58 4.73
N GLY A 603 -44.26 -8.55 3.46
CA GLY A 603 -43.00 -7.93 3.06
C GLY A 603 -42.98 -6.40 3.24
N MET A 604 -44.08 -5.71 2.90
CA MET A 604 -44.23 -4.27 3.13
C MET A 604 -44.15 -3.92 4.62
N ASP A 605 -44.89 -4.65 5.46
CA ASP A 605 -44.94 -4.41 6.90
C ASP A 605 -43.57 -4.67 7.55
N ARG A 606 -42.91 -5.77 7.17
CA ARG A 606 -41.55 -6.09 7.63
C ARG A 606 -40.54 -5.01 7.21
N ALA A 607 -40.60 -4.55 5.96
CA ALA A 607 -39.73 -3.49 5.47
C ALA A 607 -39.94 -2.17 6.21
N ALA A 608 -41.20 -1.82 6.50
CA ALA A 608 -41.55 -0.61 7.26
C ALA A 608 -40.93 -0.63 8.67
N VAL A 609 -41.07 -1.76 9.38
CA VAL A 609 -40.54 -1.94 10.74
C VAL A 609 -39.01 -1.92 10.75
N LEU A 610 -38.37 -2.65 9.84
CA LEU A 610 -36.90 -2.67 9.73
C LEU A 610 -36.34 -1.28 9.41
N ALA A 611 -37.00 -0.54 8.50
CA ALA A 611 -36.58 0.81 8.13
C ALA A 611 -36.71 1.80 9.30
N ALA A 612 -37.83 1.79 10.01
CA ALA A 612 -38.05 2.66 11.16
C ALA A 612 -37.05 2.35 12.30
N ASN A 613 -36.81 1.06 12.59
CA ASN A 613 -35.85 0.65 13.62
C ASN A 613 -34.41 1.04 13.26
N ALA A 614 -33.99 0.83 12.01
CA ALA A 614 -32.67 1.23 11.54
C ALA A 614 -32.50 2.75 11.59
N ALA A 615 -33.49 3.52 11.11
CA ALA A 615 -33.48 4.97 11.18
C ALA A 615 -33.37 5.46 12.63
N PHE A 616 -34.14 4.88 13.55
CA PHE A 616 -34.04 5.17 14.98
C PHE A 616 -32.63 4.93 15.51
N GLN A 617 -32.05 3.75 15.30
CA GLN A 617 -30.71 3.45 15.80
C GLN A 617 -29.62 4.35 15.19
N ILE A 618 -29.75 4.73 13.92
CA ILE A 618 -28.88 5.73 13.29
C ILE A 618 -28.95 7.06 14.06
N THR A 619 -30.15 7.55 14.41
CA THR A 619 -30.31 8.79 15.19
C THR A 619 -29.78 8.69 16.63
N GLN A 620 -29.57 7.48 17.14
CA GLN A 620 -28.94 7.22 18.44
C GLN A 620 -27.41 7.03 18.34
N GLY A 621 -26.83 7.21 17.15
CA GLY A 621 -25.38 7.15 16.95
C GLY A 621 -24.80 5.74 16.97
N ASP A 622 -25.59 4.71 16.61
CA ASP A 622 -25.09 3.34 16.49
C ASP A 622 -24.16 3.20 15.27
N ILE A 623 -22.89 2.92 15.54
CA ILE A 623 -21.85 2.70 14.53
C ILE A 623 -21.10 1.38 14.77
N ARG A 624 -21.71 0.45 15.51
CA ARG A 624 -21.10 -0.84 15.85
C ARG A 624 -20.70 -1.62 14.59
N VAL A 625 -19.61 -2.39 14.71
CA VAL A 625 -19.19 -3.32 13.67
C VAL A 625 -20.00 -4.62 13.85
N MET A 626 -21.17 -4.67 13.24
CA MET A 626 -22.09 -5.83 13.28
C MET A 626 -22.54 -6.20 11.87
N PRO A 627 -21.72 -6.94 11.10
CA PRO A 627 -22.12 -7.39 9.78
C PRO A 627 -23.20 -8.48 9.86
N ALA A 628 -24.31 -8.31 9.15
CA ALA A 628 -25.36 -9.33 9.06
C ALA A 628 -24.96 -10.51 8.14
N ASP A 629 -24.18 -10.24 7.10
CA ASP A 629 -23.57 -11.24 6.21
C ASP A 629 -22.04 -11.02 6.24
N GLU A 630 -21.32 -11.94 6.88
CA GLU A 630 -19.86 -11.83 7.04
C GLU A 630 -19.09 -12.05 5.74
N GLU A 631 -19.65 -12.76 4.76
CA GLU A 631 -18.98 -12.96 3.47
C GLU A 631 -18.79 -11.64 2.74
N LEU A 632 -19.75 -10.71 2.91
CA LEU A 632 -19.67 -9.37 2.35
C LEU A 632 -18.57 -8.50 2.96
N CYS A 633 -18.03 -8.85 4.13
CA CYS A 633 -16.89 -8.12 4.70
C CYS A 633 -15.66 -8.19 3.80
N ARG A 634 -15.45 -9.31 3.07
CA ARG A 634 -14.31 -9.51 2.16
C ARG A 634 -14.28 -8.55 0.98
N HIS A 635 -15.42 -7.97 0.64
CA HIS A 635 -15.58 -7.01 -0.45
C HIS A 635 -16.04 -5.63 0.07
N CYS A 636 -15.93 -5.39 1.38
CA CYS A 636 -16.29 -4.12 1.97
C CYS A 636 -15.14 -3.12 1.74
N PRO A 637 -15.39 -1.96 1.10
CA PRO A 637 -14.34 -0.98 0.82
C PRO A 637 -13.80 -0.28 2.08
N PHE A 638 -14.42 -0.53 3.24
CA PHE A 638 -14.05 0.08 4.51
C PHE A 638 -13.33 -0.89 5.45
N GLN A 639 -12.89 -2.06 4.95
CA GLN A 639 -12.25 -3.09 5.78
C GLN A 639 -11.03 -2.56 6.56
N ASP A 640 -10.22 -1.69 5.96
CA ASP A 640 -9.00 -1.16 6.59
C ASP A 640 -9.31 -0.13 7.70
N ALA A 641 -10.45 0.55 7.61
CA ALA A 641 -10.97 1.42 8.66
C ALA A 641 -11.83 0.66 9.69
N CYS A 642 -12.28 -0.55 9.33
CA CYS A 642 -13.16 -1.36 10.14
C CYS A 642 -12.37 -2.01 11.27
N ARG A 643 -12.94 -1.97 12.48
CA ARG A 643 -12.32 -2.53 13.68
C ARG A 643 -12.88 -3.92 14.02
N LYS A 644 -13.27 -4.71 13.01
CA LYS A 644 -13.67 -6.11 13.24
C LYS A 644 -12.45 -6.84 13.79
N ARG A 645 -12.38 -7.02 15.10
CA ARG A 645 -11.35 -7.85 15.72
C ARG A 645 -11.71 -9.30 15.41
N GLN A 646 -10.78 -10.04 14.80
CA GLN A 646 -10.82 -11.49 14.88
C GLN A 646 -10.43 -11.81 16.32
N ASP A 647 -11.29 -12.48 17.09
CA ASP A 647 -11.08 -12.81 18.51
C ASP A 647 -9.97 -13.86 18.74
N SER A 648 -8.92 -13.88 17.90
CA SER A 648 -7.81 -14.82 17.97
C SER A 648 -6.55 -14.14 18.49
N ALA A 649 -6.56 -13.70 19.75
CA ALA A 649 -5.36 -13.57 20.58
C ALA A 649 -5.75 -13.16 22.01
N THR A 650 -5.86 -14.15 22.89
CA THR A 650 -5.90 -13.97 24.34
C THR A 650 -4.60 -13.29 24.79
N PRO A 651 -4.63 -12.17 25.55
CA PRO A 651 -3.42 -11.51 26.02
C PRO A 651 -2.93 -12.11 27.34
N GLU A 652 -2.17 -13.21 27.29
CA GLU A 652 -1.60 -13.85 28.49
C GLU A 652 -0.11 -13.51 28.76
N ILE A 653 0.52 -12.60 28.00
CA ILE A 653 1.97 -12.34 28.08
C ILE A 653 2.29 -10.94 28.66
N ALA A 654 1.66 -10.55 29.77
CA ALA A 654 1.91 -9.24 30.40
C ALA A 654 2.74 -9.29 31.70
N ALA A 655 3.05 -10.47 32.25
CA ALA A 655 3.73 -10.58 33.55
C ALA A 655 5.09 -11.27 33.41
N ARG A 656 6.17 -10.50 33.11
CA ARG A 656 7.61 -10.77 33.40
C ARG A 656 8.53 -9.85 32.56
N GLY A 657 8.41 -8.54 32.75
CA GLY A 657 9.38 -7.57 32.21
C GLY A 657 10.26 -6.99 33.28
N VAL A 658 11.54 -6.79 32.97
CA VAL A 658 12.45 -5.97 33.77
C VAL A 658 12.21 -4.51 33.39
N ASP A 659 11.88 -3.68 34.37
CA ASP A 659 11.83 -2.22 34.20
C ASP A 659 13.25 -1.67 34.01
N LEU A 660 13.46 -0.93 32.92
CA LEU A 660 14.62 -0.06 32.73
C LEU A 660 14.17 1.39 32.91
N PRO A 661 14.96 2.23 33.63
CA PRO A 661 14.65 3.64 33.86
C PRO A 661 14.79 4.51 32.61
#